data_AF-A0A927KK58-F1
#
_entry.id   AF-A0A927KK58-F1
#
_cell.length_a   1.000
_cell.length_b   1.000
_cell.length_c   1.000
_cell.angle_alpha   90.00
_cell.angle_beta   90.00
_cell.angle_gamma   90.00
#
_symmetry.space_group_name_H-M   'P 1'
#
loop_
_entity.id
_entity.type
_entity.pdbx_description
1 polymer ?
#
loop_
_entity_poly.entity_id
_entity_poly.type
_entity_poly.pdbx_seq_one_letter_code
_entity_poly.pdbx_strand_id
1 'polypeptide(L)'
;MSLFKRVVVSGLFLAAGGAWASDDACSVREYGMTYYTELAGQHGRCIGRLSEGLATIKLDGLEGAIDADGRMVVPPRFSWLRPFSQGLAAASDPGTGKTGFIDRTGAWVIAPQFDSADHFSAGGTAVVRLAGYVQALIDRQGTVLRRMPPDVEIEPGYGVDPFPAGVARAVFKRPPVLVHLDGRQLAPPTDIQVRAWEPQIGRFVAQVPGGGMGVLDSELRWVAEPGLQRIPPFAGDRAAATLASGRMVLIDRDGRRQGSADHAQLVAAAPGLWLASDGHGTPAMLIDDHARVLDADVAGALDAPFGDWFVHRQGERGLVLRAGDGRVVRHLLPAPPRAITVRPRVLEVELEEVDGQLATQLFALDGRALLPPRPDDGGDGWSIMTFWKAPADQAAPGPLATIRSYRDNRHHGIGILTASGRLLFDPAWADFSGNDRFDGDGPLIVRTTAHRHGAIDGEGRWLVQPDLVELGGFRAGWARARDADGRLLLIDASGGRRVVPRFGNGVPDADGLYAIEDDRRRPQLLELATGTVLFEGRFDAMLPYRGGLAPAQRGDVWGLVDRSGAWRVEPTYRLIEPFGPRFWRARYASLVPGASRTLLLGPDGQPLQAEPWLSIYSSRRSHPDFLEQPWLDALTSDLDVQTAPLVLADGTPVTGEMVGGVSPLGGGWMRLEFAALSGYVDPQGEWVIPPMFSSAEQFVAGPDVARAYADGSVHLIDLQGRTVFDPQGMHVGDVSPDGLFYQHDTAAGLTHVRALGEPQPRFSLPGTRYGAILDELYVHDDEDGSAIYDARGKRLAAGLPGRMSTFAEGRALLRAAEGEKLFRYVDRRGRRALRGDFIYATVFHAGRAVVMDTDGYRMIDGDGRTVVRVGSECGREVLVDATGTRTWPERLEACVE
;
A
#
# COMPACT_ATOMS: atom_id res chain seq x y z
N MET A 1 -43.98 -42.32 -3.33
CA MET A 1 -44.52 -40.99 -3.69
C MET A 1 -44.28 -40.01 -2.53
N SER A 2 -44.28 -38.71 -2.80
CA SER A 2 -44.18 -37.58 -1.84
C SER A 2 -45.51 -37.33 -1.09
N LEU A 3 -45.76 -36.35 -0.20
CA LEU A 3 -45.17 -35.05 0.24
C LEU A 3 -45.22 -34.95 1.80
N PHE A 4 -44.53 -34.11 2.61
CA PHE A 4 -44.04 -32.68 2.62
C PHE A 4 -44.95 -31.70 3.43
N LYS A 5 -44.38 -30.89 4.35
CA LYS A 5 -44.91 -29.64 5.03
C LYS A 5 -46.00 -29.84 6.14
N ARG A 6 -46.24 -28.97 7.16
CA ARG A 6 -45.59 -27.81 7.88
C ARG A 6 -46.53 -27.47 9.10
N VAL A 7 -46.32 -26.61 10.15
CA VAL A 7 -45.25 -25.77 10.77
C VAL A 7 -45.73 -25.33 12.20
N VAL A 8 -45.19 -24.24 12.80
CA VAL A 8 -45.55 -23.52 14.06
C VAL A 8 -44.79 -24.02 15.32
N VAL A 9 -44.02 -23.26 16.16
CA VAL A 9 -43.53 -21.85 16.34
C VAL A 9 -43.98 -21.17 17.66
N SER A 10 -43.05 -20.42 18.30
CA SER A 10 -43.09 -19.57 19.54
C SER A 10 -42.64 -20.24 20.86
N GLY A 11 -41.91 -19.58 21.79
CA GLY A 11 -41.12 -18.32 21.71
C GLY A 11 -40.65 -17.72 23.06
N LEU A 12 -39.49 -17.00 23.07
CA LEU A 12 -38.94 -16.07 24.12
C LEU A 12 -38.47 -16.71 25.47
N PHE A 13 -37.50 -16.17 26.25
CA PHE A 13 -36.63 -14.96 26.15
C PHE A 13 -35.33 -15.06 27.00
N LEU A 14 -34.46 -14.02 26.91
CA LEU A 14 -33.16 -13.71 27.57
C LEU A 14 -31.90 -14.25 26.86
N ALA A 15 -30.83 -13.47 26.62
CA ALA A 15 -30.53 -12.06 26.93
C ALA A 15 -29.91 -11.32 25.70
N ALA A 16 -29.68 -9.99 25.76
CA ALA A 16 -29.19 -9.21 24.62
C ALA A 16 -28.41 -7.92 25.00
N GLY A 17 -27.47 -7.53 24.13
CA GLY A 17 -26.65 -6.30 24.18
C GLY A 17 -25.28 -6.50 24.82
N GLY A 18 -24.13 -6.14 24.23
CA GLY A 18 -23.84 -5.52 22.91
C GLY A 18 -22.54 -4.70 23.01
N ALA A 19 -21.69 -4.49 21.99
CA ALA A 19 -21.66 -4.87 20.56
C ALA A 19 -20.17 -5.14 20.18
N TRP A 20 -19.70 -5.50 18.98
CA TRP A 20 -20.18 -5.31 17.60
C TRP A 20 -19.98 -6.57 16.73
N ALA A 21 -20.79 -6.73 15.69
CA ALA A 21 -20.66 -7.81 14.71
C ALA A 21 -20.18 -7.27 13.35
N SER A 22 -19.42 -8.09 12.64
CA SER A 22 -19.27 -8.02 11.18
C SER A 22 -19.36 -9.44 10.63
N ASP A 23 -20.59 -9.89 10.37
CA ASP A 23 -20.83 -11.09 9.56
C ASP A 23 -20.35 -10.83 8.13
N ASP A 24 -19.33 -11.55 7.67
CA ASP A 24 -19.17 -11.86 6.25
C ASP A 24 -18.26 -13.09 6.05
N ALA A 25 -18.51 -13.84 4.98
CA ALA A 25 -17.89 -15.16 4.80
C ALA A 25 -16.43 -15.11 4.33
N CYS A 26 -15.63 -16.10 4.77
CA CYS A 26 -14.22 -16.38 4.48
C CYS A 26 -13.56 -15.57 3.33
N SER A 27 -13.20 -14.32 3.60
CA SER A 27 -12.47 -13.48 2.64
C SER A 27 -10.97 -13.76 2.71
N VAL A 28 -10.46 -14.56 1.77
CA VAL A 28 -9.01 -14.71 1.55
C VAL A 28 -8.43 -13.32 1.23
N ARG A 29 -7.36 -12.93 1.93
CA ARG A 29 -6.53 -11.77 1.57
C ARG A 29 -5.06 -12.16 1.55
N GLU A 30 -4.39 -11.74 0.49
CA GLU A 30 -3.00 -12.05 0.20
C GLU A 30 -2.03 -11.47 1.23
N TYR A 31 -1.09 -12.29 1.74
CA TYR A 31 0.35 -11.99 1.69
C TYR A 31 1.20 -13.25 1.91
N GLY A 32 2.28 -13.41 1.13
CA GLY A 32 3.47 -14.21 1.48
C GLY A 32 3.29 -15.60 2.11
N MET A 33 2.85 -16.57 1.31
CA MET A 33 2.77 -18.02 1.58
C MET A 33 1.75 -18.51 2.63
N THR A 34 1.34 -19.77 2.45
CA THR A 34 0.40 -20.56 3.29
C THR A 34 -1.10 -20.35 2.99
N TYR A 35 -1.71 -21.34 2.33
CA TYR A 35 -3.16 -21.55 2.37
C TYR A 35 -3.61 -22.04 3.76
N TYR A 36 -4.27 -21.18 4.52
CA TYR A 36 -5.03 -21.58 5.70
C TYR A 36 -6.44 -22.01 5.30
N THR A 37 -6.87 -23.18 5.76
CA THR A 37 -8.26 -23.66 5.67
C THR A 37 -8.67 -24.26 7.00
N GLU A 38 -9.40 -23.51 7.81
CA GLU A 38 -9.94 -24.00 9.08
C GLU A 38 -11.08 -25.00 8.84
N LEU A 39 -10.72 -26.29 8.82
CA LEU A 39 -11.64 -27.41 8.99
C LEU A 39 -11.02 -28.39 9.99
N ALA A 40 -11.44 -28.25 11.26
CA ALA A 40 -11.03 -29.05 12.44
C ALA A 40 -9.50 -29.22 12.64
N GLY A 41 -8.93 -28.60 13.68
CA GLY A 41 -7.47 -28.55 13.88
C GLY A 41 -6.74 -29.91 14.08
N GLN A 42 -5.40 -29.85 14.02
CA GLN A 42 -4.41 -30.96 13.84
C GLN A 42 -4.23 -31.36 12.37
N HIS A 43 -3.07 -31.03 11.77
CA HIS A 43 -2.84 -31.06 10.31
C HIS A 43 -1.35 -31.22 9.93
N GLY A 44 -0.82 -32.42 10.08
CA GLY A 44 0.46 -32.81 9.48
C GLY A 44 0.36 -32.82 7.96
N ARG A 45 1.35 -32.24 7.27
CA ARG A 45 1.25 -31.92 5.83
C ARG A 45 2.50 -32.33 5.06
N CYS A 46 2.33 -33.09 3.98
CA CYS A 46 3.33 -33.20 2.92
C CYS A 46 3.37 -31.87 2.15
N ILE A 47 4.53 -31.19 2.12
CA ILE A 47 4.68 -29.84 1.56
C ILE A 47 5.43 -29.87 0.21
N GLY A 48 6.31 -30.85 -0.01
CA GLY A 48 7.13 -30.92 -1.22
C GLY A 48 6.71 -31.99 -2.24
N ARG A 49 6.97 -31.71 -3.51
CA ARG A 49 7.17 -32.73 -4.56
C ARG A 49 8.37 -33.61 -4.17
N LEU A 50 8.40 -34.87 -4.64
CA LEU A 50 9.62 -35.67 -4.62
C LEU A 50 10.71 -34.98 -5.48
N SER A 51 11.84 -34.65 -4.87
CA SER A 51 13.08 -34.22 -5.54
C SER A 51 14.21 -35.16 -5.15
N GLU A 52 14.96 -35.65 -6.14
CA GLU A 52 16.00 -36.69 -5.98
C GLU A 52 15.56 -37.98 -5.25
N GLY A 53 14.25 -38.25 -5.17
CA GLY A 53 13.66 -39.36 -4.42
C GLY A 53 13.22 -39.05 -2.98
N LEU A 54 13.31 -37.79 -2.53
CA LEU A 54 12.88 -37.32 -1.20
C LEU A 54 11.81 -36.22 -1.30
N ALA A 55 10.79 -36.24 -0.44
CA ALA A 55 9.74 -35.22 -0.36
C ALA A 55 9.72 -34.54 1.01
N THR A 56 9.60 -33.20 1.04
CA THR A 56 9.50 -32.43 2.29
C THR A 56 8.16 -32.67 2.99
N ILE A 57 8.22 -32.97 4.29
CA ILE A 57 7.05 -33.14 5.16
C ILE A 57 7.14 -32.21 6.37
N LYS A 58 6.00 -31.71 6.84
CA LYS A 58 5.85 -30.90 8.05
C LYS A 58 4.96 -31.62 9.05
N LEU A 59 5.48 -31.85 10.26
CA LEU A 59 4.78 -32.47 11.38
C LEU A 59 5.07 -31.64 12.65
N ASP A 60 4.06 -31.43 13.50
CA ASP A 60 4.15 -30.60 14.72
C ASP A 60 4.77 -29.20 14.49
N GLY A 61 4.62 -28.65 13.27
CA GLY A 61 5.16 -27.33 12.87
C GLY A 61 6.62 -27.31 12.41
N LEU A 62 7.35 -28.43 12.44
CA LEU A 62 8.74 -28.54 11.98
C LEU A 62 8.85 -29.37 10.69
N GLU A 63 9.89 -29.11 9.89
CA GLU A 63 10.10 -29.74 8.58
C GLU A 63 11.22 -30.79 8.59
N GLY A 64 11.00 -31.84 7.78
CA GLY A 64 11.85 -33.00 7.54
C GLY A 64 11.57 -33.61 6.16
N ALA A 65 12.02 -34.85 5.89
CA ALA A 65 11.87 -35.48 4.57
C ALA A 65 11.62 -37.00 4.62
N ILE A 66 10.78 -37.48 3.70
CA ILE A 66 10.41 -38.90 3.50
C ILE A 66 10.89 -39.43 2.13
N ASP A 67 11.09 -40.75 2.03
CA ASP A 67 11.34 -41.44 0.76
C ASP A 67 10.06 -41.67 -0.07
N ALA A 68 10.22 -42.19 -1.29
CA ALA A 68 9.12 -42.52 -2.19
C ALA A 68 8.21 -43.68 -1.72
N ASP A 69 8.55 -44.39 -0.64
CA ASP A 69 7.67 -45.38 0.01
C ASP A 69 7.04 -44.85 1.30
N GLY A 70 7.31 -43.59 1.68
CA GLY A 70 6.77 -42.95 2.88
C GLY A 70 7.55 -43.21 4.17
N ARG A 71 8.80 -43.71 4.09
CA ARG A 71 9.68 -43.85 5.26
C ARG A 71 10.33 -42.52 5.60
N MET A 72 10.45 -42.20 6.89
CA MET A 72 11.17 -41.00 7.33
C MET A 72 12.68 -41.17 7.12
N VAL A 73 13.28 -40.26 6.33
CA VAL A 73 14.73 -40.24 6.06
C VAL A 73 15.41 -39.13 6.85
N VAL A 74 14.76 -37.96 6.95
CA VAL A 74 15.22 -36.82 7.74
C VAL A 74 14.12 -36.44 8.74
N PRO A 75 14.27 -36.74 10.05
CA PRO A 75 13.26 -36.40 11.04
C PRO A 75 12.95 -34.90 11.09
N PRO A 76 11.69 -34.49 11.38
CA PRO A 76 11.31 -33.08 11.51
C PRO A 76 12.12 -32.36 12.59
N ARG A 77 12.88 -31.33 12.17
CA ARG A 77 13.72 -30.53 13.10
C ARG A 77 14.09 -29.13 12.60
N PHE A 78 13.81 -28.81 11.34
CA PHE A 78 14.12 -27.51 10.74
C PHE A 78 12.88 -26.60 10.78
N SER A 79 13.05 -25.29 10.89
CA SER A 79 11.91 -24.36 10.76
C SER A 79 11.41 -24.29 9.31
N TRP A 80 12.29 -24.59 8.35
CA TRP A 80 12.01 -24.68 6.91
C TRP A 80 13.07 -25.50 6.18
N LEU A 81 12.67 -26.26 5.15
CA LEU A 81 13.54 -27.14 4.35
C LEU A 81 13.21 -27.07 2.84
N ARG A 82 14.17 -26.60 2.02
CA ARG A 82 14.05 -26.68 0.55
C ARG A 82 14.08 -28.13 0.05
N PRO A 83 13.49 -28.41 -1.13
CA PRO A 83 13.76 -29.63 -1.88
C PRO A 83 15.27 -29.85 -2.12
N PHE A 84 15.70 -31.11 -2.06
CA PHE A 84 17.07 -31.52 -2.37
C PHE A 84 17.41 -31.23 -3.83
N SER A 85 18.60 -30.65 -4.07
CA SER A 85 19.21 -30.44 -5.38
C SER A 85 20.69 -30.82 -5.33
N GLN A 86 21.14 -31.61 -6.29
CA GLN A 86 22.52 -32.08 -6.43
C GLN A 86 23.08 -32.73 -5.13
N GLY A 87 22.22 -33.43 -4.38
CA GLY A 87 22.52 -34.08 -3.11
C GLY A 87 22.42 -33.23 -1.84
N LEU A 88 22.12 -31.92 -1.94
CA LEU A 88 22.05 -30.99 -0.80
C LEU A 88 20.70 -30.25 -0.74
N ALA A 89 20.27 -29.88 0.46
CA ALA A 89 19.11 -29.01 0.66
C ALA A 89 19.46 -27.80 1.54
N ALA A 90 18.97 -26.61 1.17
CA ALA A 90 19.04 -25.45 2.05
C ALA A 90 18.02 -25.61 3.19
N ALA A 91 18.46 -25.43 4.43
CA ALA A 91 17.62 -25.62 5.61
C ALA A 91 17.83 -24.48 6.62
N SER A 92 16.75 -24.06 7.28
CA SER A 92 16.78 -23.05 8.33
C SER A 92 16.86 -23.70 9.70
N ASP A 93 17.82 -23.26 10.51
CA ASP A 93 17.94 -23.64 11.91
C ASP A 93 16.95 -22.83 12.77
N PRO A 94 16.11 -23.48 13.62
CA PRO A 94 15.09 -22.78 14.40
C PRO A 94 15.65 -21.99 15.60
N GLY A 95 16.88 -22.28 16.06
CA GLY A 95 17.49 -21.58 17.21
C GLY A 95 18.18 -20.27 16.84
N THR A 96 18.72 -20.17 15.62
CA THR A 96 19.47 -19.02 15.10
C THR A 96 18.72 -18.23 14.04
N GLY A 97 17.71 -18.83 13.38
CA GLY A 97 17.04 -18.24 12.23
C GLY A 97 17.94 -18.09 11.00
N LYS A 98 19.08 -18.79 10.95
CA LYS A 98 20.02 -18.76 9.82
C LYS A 98 19.85 -19.97 8.92
N THR A 99 20.18 -19.77 7.64
CA THR A 99 20.19 -20.83 6.63
C THR A 99 21.59 -21.44 6.50
N GLY A 100 21.62 -22.77 6.43
CA GLY A 100 22.78 -23.58 6.05
C GLY A 100 22.38 -24.61 4.99
N PHE A 101 23.23 -25.62 4.75
CA PHE A 101 22.93 -26.73 3.84
C PHE A 101 23.12 -28.09 4.52
N ILE A 102 22.15 -28.98 4.30
CA ILE A 102 22.17 -30.36 4.81
C ILE A 102 22.32 -31.40 3.70
N ASP A 103 22.88 -32.55 4.03
CA ASP A 103 22.84 -33.76 3.19
C ASP A 103 21.52 -34.53 3.33
N ARG A 104 21.38 -35.63 2.59
CA ARG A 104 20.18 -36.50 2.63
C ARG A 104 19.99 -37.27 3.95
N THR A 105 20.93 -37.22 4.90
CA THR A 105 20.74 -37.71 6.29
C THR A 105 20.26 -36.60 7.23
N GLY A 106 20.25 -35.36 6.75
CA GLY A 106 20.00 -34.16 7.53
C GLY A 106 21.18 -33.77 8.42
N ALA A 107 22.41 -34.13 8.05
CA ALA A 107 23.63 -33.59 8.66
C ALA A 107 24.03 -32.29 7.96
N TRP A 108 24.46 -31.28 8.72
CA TRP A 108 24.93 -30.01 8.16
C TRP A 108 26.25 -30.22 7.41
N VAL A 109 26.24 -29.95 6.11
CA VAL A 109 27.44 -29.87 5.24
C VAL A 109 28.01 -28.45 5.26
N ILE A 110 27.12 -27.45 5.28
CA ILE A 110 27.48 -26.04 5.52
C ILE A 110 26.64 -25.57 6.70
N ALA A 111 27.30 -25.11 7.77
CA ALA A 111 26.63 -24.68 9.00
C ALA A 111 25.75 -23.42 8.77
N PRO A 112 24.66 -23.24 9.55
CA PRO A 112 23.80 -22.06 9.48
C PRO A 112 24.56 -20.75 9.66
N GLN A 113 24.61 -19.93 8.61
CA GLN A 113 25.33 -18.65 8.63
C GLN A 113 24.76 -17.58 7.67
N PHE A 114 23.91 -17.98 6.71
CA PHE A 114 23.35 -17.07 5.71
C PHE A 114 21.95 -16.58 6.13
N ASP A 115 21.53 -15.41 5.63
CA ASP A 115 20.18 -14.88 5.87
C ASP A 115 19.12 -15.63 5.05
N SER A 116 19.47 -16.06 3.84
CA SER A 116 18.67 -16.96 3.01
C SER A 116 19.58 -17.65 1.99
N ALA A 117 19.23 -18.86 1.54
CA ALA A 117 19.94 -19.56 0.48
C ALA A 117 19.00 -20.15 -0.60
N ASP A 118 19.54 -20.32 -1.80
CA ASP A 118 18.92 -21.00 -2.92
C ASP A 118 19.48 -22.42 -3.12
N HIS A 119 19.00 -23.13 -4.14
CA HIS A 119 19.51 -24.46 -4.50
C HIS A 119 20.97 -24.40 -5.02
N PHE A 120 21.68 -25.52 -4.87
CA PHE A 120 22.92 -25.75 -5.64
C PHE A 120 22.60 -26.10 -7.09
N SER A 121 23.32 -25.45 -8.01
CA SER A 121 23.31 -25.72 -9.44
C SER A 121 24.11 -26.97 -9.82
N ALA A 122 23.89 -27.48 -11.03
CA ALA A 122 24.73 -28.48 -11.67
C ALA A 122 26.20 -28.02 -11.77
N GLY A 123 26.44 -26.72 -11.92
CA GLY A 123 27.76 -26.09 -11.87
C GLY A 123 28.45 -26.11 -10.49
N GLY A 124 27.75 -26.55 -9.43
CA GLY A 124 28.32 -26.69 -8.09
C GLY A 124 28.31 -25.42 -7.24
N THR A 125 27.54 -24.41 -7.63
CA THR A 125 27.43 -23.11 -6.93
C THR A 125 26.02 -22.89 -6.39
N ALA A 126 25.87 -22.06 -5.37
CA ALA A 126 24.56 -21.61 -4.88
C ALA A 126 24.56 -20.09 -4.66
N VAL A 127 23.39 -19.47 -4.87
CA VAL A 127 23.14 -18.06 -4.50
C VAL A 127 22.74 -18.00 -3.02
N VAL A 128 23.42 -17.16 -2.25
CA VAL A 128 23.10 -16.89 -0.84
C VAL A 128 22.96 -15.40 -0.59
N ARG A 129 22.24 -15.05 0.47
CA ARG A 129 22.11 -13.68 0.98
C ARG A 129 22.90 -13.55 2.28
N LEU A 130 23.79 -12.57 2.30
CA LEU A 130 24.57 -12.16 3.46
C LEU A 130 23.85 -11.03 4.21
N ALA A 131 24.33 -10.74 5.43
CA ALA A 131 23.87 -9.60 6.22
C ALA A 131 23.93 -8.29 5.41
N GLY A 132 22.90 -7.45 5.56
CA GLY A 132 22.73 -6.25 4.73
C GLY A 132 22.08 -6.52 3.36
N TYR A 133 21.48 -7.69 3.16
CA TYR A 133 20.80 -8.14 1.94
C TYR A 133 21.70 -8.39 0.71
N VAL A 134 23.02 -8.26 0.85
CA VAL A 134 24.01 -8.49 -0.22
C VAL A 134 23.95 -9.93 -0.71
N GLN A 135 23.74 -10.13 -2.01
CA GLN A 135 23.85 -11.45 -2.64
C GLN A 135 25.32 -11.88 -2.81
N ALA A 136 25.56 -13.17 -2.72
CA ALA A 136 26.85 -13.79 -2.98
C ALA A 136 26.69 -15.16 -3.62
N LEU A 137 27.69 -15.57 -4.40
CA LEU A 137 27.85 -16.93 -4.92
C LEU A 137 28.80 -17.70 -4.01
N ILE A 138 28.43 -18.91 -3.63
CA ILE A 138 29.26 -19.84 -2.84
C ILE A 138 29.56 -21.14 -3.59
N ASP A 139 30.65 -21.80 -3.20
CA ASP A 139 30.94 -23.20 -3.54
C ASP A 139 30.23 -24.19 -2.59
N ARG A 140 30.47 -25.49 -2.82
CA ARG A 140 29.94 -26.61 -2.01
C ARG A 140 30.51 -26.71 -0.59
N GLN A 141 31.51 -25.91 -0.26
CA GLN A 141 32.14 -25.81 1.05
C GLN A 141 31.65 -24.57 1.83
N GLY A 142 30.87 -23.70 1.18
CA GLY A 142 30.38 -22.44 1.74
C GLY A 142 31.34 -21.26 1.54
N THR A 143 32.42 -21.42 0.78
CA THR A 143 33.36 -20.34 0.46
C THR A 143 32.67 -19.33 -0.45
N VAL A 144 32.69 -18.05 -0.09
CA VAL A 144 32.19 -16.96 -0.95
C VAL A 144 33.15 -16.77 -2.13
N LEU A 145 32.70 -17.13 -3.33
CA LEU A 145 33.41 -16.96 -4.60
C LEU A 145 33.32 -15.52 -5.10
N ARG A 146 32.12 -14.92 -5.02
CA ARG A 146 31.84 -13.55 -5.43
C ARG A 146 30.75 -12.94 -4.55
N ARG A 147 30.87 -11.65 -4.25
CA ARG A 147 29.75 -10.81 -3.76
C ARG A 147 29.23 -10.00 -4.93
N MET A 148 27.92 -9.95 -5.10
CA MET A 148 27.30 -9.16 -6.18
C MET A 148 27.30 -7.67 -5.79
N PRO A 149 27.46 -6.75 -6.76
CA PRO A 149 27.20 -5.32 -6.56
C PRO A 149 25.78 -5.08 -6.02
N PRO A 150 25.53 -4.03 -5.20
CA PRO A 150 24.20 -3.76 -4.63
C PRO A 150 23.10 -3.48 -5.67
N ASP A 151 23.51 -3.09 -6.88
CA ASP A 151 22.71 -2.82 -8.07
C ASP A 151 22.54 -4.04 -9.00
N VAL A 152 23.08 -5.22 -8.64
CA VAL A 152 22.90 -6.48 -9.41
C VAL A 152 22.24 -7.55 -8.53
N GLU A 153 21.07 -8.02 -8.95
CA GLU A 153 20.34 -9.12 -8.30
C GLU A 153 20.21 -10.31 -9.26
N ILE A 154 20.82 -11.44 -8.93
CA ILE A 154 20.59 -12.73 -9.59
C ILE A 154 19.22 -13.23 -9.13
N GLU A 155 18.33 -13.57 -10.07
CA GLU A 155 17.00 -14.08 -9.72
C GLU A 155 17.07 -15.56 -9.28
N PRO A 156 16.35 -15.94 -8.21
CA PRO A 156 16.44 -17.29 -7.65
C PRO A 156 15.76 -18.35 -8.53
N GLY A 157 16.31 -19.56 -8.52
CA GLY A 157 15.68 -20.75 -9.10
C GLY A 157 14.55 -21.25 -8.20
N TYR A 158 13.30 -21.00 -8.57
CA TYR A 158 12.12 -21.44 -7.81
C TYR A 158 11.89 -22.97 -7.90
N GLY A 159 12.67 -23.74 -7.14
CA GLY A 159 12.57 -25.21 -7.09
C GLY A 159 13.25 -25.94 -8.26
N VAL A 160 14.11 -25.25 -9.00
CA VAL A 160 14.86 -25.74 -10.17
C VAL A 160 16.33 -25.29 -10.08
N ASP A 161 17.18 -25.78 -10.99
CA ASP A 161 18.55 -25.27 -11.11
C ASP A 161 18.53 -23.77 -11.45
N PRO A 162 19.22 -22.89 -10.69
CA PRO A 162 19.30 -21.47 -11.04
C PRO A 162 20.12 -21.17 -12.30
N PHE A 163 20.88 -22.13 -12.85
CA PHE A 163 21.70 -21.99 -14.06
C PHE A 163 21.35 -23.04 -15.13
N PRO A 164 20.10 -23.08 -15.65
CA PRO A 164 19.58 -24.20 -16.46
C PRO A 164 20.41 -24.49 -17.73
N ALA A 165 20.88 -23.45 -18.43
CA ALA A 165 21.79 -23.57 -19.58
C ALA A 165 23.23 -23.12 -19.25
N GLY A 166 23.65 -23.29 -17.99
CA GLY A 166 24.94 -22.78 -17.49
C GLY A 166 24.98 -21.26 -17.26
N VAL A 167 23.84 -20.56 -17.42
CA VAL A 167 23.69 -19.13 -17.12
C VAL A 167 22.43 -18.89 -16.29
N ALA A 168 22.47 -17.89 -15.41
CA ALA A 168 21.33 -17.40 -14.63
C ALA A 168 20.95 -16.00 -15.08
N ARG A 169 19.65 -15.70 -15.14
CA ARG A 169 19.14 -14.33 -15.28
C ARG A 169 19.63 -13.47 -14.11
N ALA A 170 20.21 -12.31 -14.45
CA ALA A 170 20.55 -11.27 -13.49
C ALA A 170 19.89 -9.95 -13.91
N VAL A 171 19.40 -9.20 -12.91
CA VAL A 171 18.69 -7.93 -13.09
C VAL A 171 19.53 -6.80 -12.51
N PHE A 172 19.90 -5.86 -13.37
CA PHE A 172 20.64 -4.65 -13.01
C PHE A 172 19.69 -3.49 -12.73
N LYS A 173 19.82 -2.85 -11.56
CA LYS A 173 18.97 -1.78 -11.07
C LYS A 173 19.83 -0.52 -10.88
N ARG A 174 19.90 0.33 -11.91
CA ARG A 174 20.65 1.59 -11.87
C ARG A 174 20.30 2.41 -10.60
N PRO A 175 21.31 3.01 -9.93
CA PRO A 175 21.09 3.93 -8.82
C PRO A 175 20.12 5.05 -9.21
N PRO A 176 19.28 5.54 -8.29
CA PRO A 176 18.36 6.64 -8.57
C PRO A 176 19.13 7.95 -8.81
N VAL A 177 18.49 8.92 -9.47
CA VAL A 177 19.01 10.30 -9.59
C VAL A 177 18.03 11.28 -8.95
N LEU A 178 18.54 12.24 -8.18
CA LEU A 178 17.74 13.33 -7.63
C LEU A 178 17.75 14.51 -8.60
N VAL A 179 16.58 15.10 -8.82
CA VAL A 179 16.37 16.19 -9.76
C VAL A 179 15.55 17.28 -9.09
N HIS A 180 16.03 18.51 -9.19
CA HIS A 180 15.33 19.70 -8.71
C HIS A 180 14.68 20.45 -9.87
N LEU A 181 13.61 21.21 -9.60
CA LEU A 181 12.84 21.94 -10.63
C LEU A 181 13.61 23.07 -11.33
N ASP A 182 14.81 23.43 -10.87
CA ASP A 182 15.74 24.34 -11.56
C ASP A 182 16.73 23.61 -12.51
N GLY A 183 16.56 22.30 -12.68
CA GLY A 183 17.42 21.46 -13.52
C GLY A 183 18.69 20.97 -12.85
N ARG A 184 18.98 21.33 -11.59
CA ARG A 184 20.08 20.70 -10.83
C ARG A 184 19.80 19.22 -10.63
N GLN A 185 20.81 18.40 -10.89
CA GLN A 185 20.81 16.97 -10.65
C GLN A 185 21.87 16.56 -9.64
N LEU A 186 21.59 15.52 -8.85
CA LEU A 186 22.54 14.89 -7.93
C LEU A 186 22.34 13.36 -8.02
N ALA A 187 23.40 12.59 -8.27
CA ALA A 187 23.37 11.14 -8.18
C ALA A 187 23.85 10.71 -6.77
N PRO A 188 22.98 10.12 -5.91
CA PRO A 188 23.44 9.49 -4.69
C PRO A 188 24.37 8.31 -4.99
N PRO A 189 25.39 8.07 -4.15
CA PRO A 189 26.11 6.79 -4.14
C PRO A 189 25.17 5.59 -4.04
N THR A 190 25.58 4.44 -4.58
CA THR A 190 24.71 3.25 -4.73
C THR A 190 24.28 2.66 -3.38
N ASP A 191 25.03 2.96 -2.33
CA ASP A 191 24.82 2.63 -0.93
C ASP A 191 24.06 3.71 -0.13
N ILE A 192 23.53 4.77 -0.77
CA ILE A 192 22.81 5.86 -0.10
C ILE A 192 21.37 6.02 -0.63
N GLN A 193 20.40 5.53 0.15
CA GLN A 193 18.97 5.68 -0.12
C GLN A 193 18.43 7.00 0.45
N VAL A 194 18.33 8.04 -0.38
CA VAL A 194 17.71 9.31 0.02
C VAL A 194 16.19 9.15 0.20
N ARG A 195 15.69 9.54 1.37
CA ARG A 195 14.32 9.28 1.86
C ARG A 195 13.40 10.50 1.75
N ALA A 196 13.90 11.70 2.04
CA ALA A 196 13.14 12.95 2.04
C ALA A 196 14.07 14.17 1.89
N TRP A 197 13.52 15.30 1.44
CA TRP A 197 14.12 16.64 1.55
C TRP A 197 13.35 17.48 2.57
N GLU A 198 14.06 18.04 3.53
CA GLU A 198 13.50 18.86 4.61
C GLU A 198 13.70 20.36 4.29
N PRO A 199 12.71 21.06 3.68
CA PRO A 199 12.88 22.42 3.19
C PRO A 199 13.10 23.45 4.30
N GLN A 200 12.64 23.15 5.52
CA GLN A 200 12.81 23.99 6.71
C GLN A 200 14.27 24.07 7.21
N ILE A 201 15.12 23.10 6.85
CA ILE A 201 16.56 23.07 7.23
C ILE A 201 17.51 23.03 6.03
N GLY A 202 17.03 22.74 4.82
CA GLY A 202 17.87 22.66 3.62
C GLY A 202 18.81 21.44 3.64
N ARG A 203 18.24 20.25 3.91
CA ARG A 203 18.94 18.98 4.07
C ARG A 203 18.15 17.82 3.47
N PHE A 204 18.83 16.72 3.17
CA PHE A 204 18.17 15.43 2.93
C PHE A 204 18.29 14.51 4.15
N VAL A 205 17.28 13.67 4.35
CA VAL A 205 17.36 12.50 5.23
C VAL A 205 17.64 11.27 4.37
N ALA A 206 18.64 10.46 4.73
CA ALA A 206 19.09 9.32 3.94
C ALA A 206 19.43 8.08 4.79
N GLN A 207 19.43 6.90 4.18
CA GLN A 207 19.71 5.60 4.81
C GLN A 207 20.76 4.79 4.04
N VAL A 208 21.61 4.05 4.74
CA VAL A 208 22.49 3.02 4.13
C VAL A 208 21.78 1.66 4.13
N PRO A 209 21.81 0.84 3.06
CA PRO A 209 21.25 -0.51 3.05
C PRO A 209 21.73 -1.38 4.22
N GLY A 210 20.80 -1.95 4.98
CA GLY A 210 21.09 -2.71 6.20
C GLY A 210 21.60 -1.89 7.40
N GLY A 211 21.78 -0.57 7.23
CA GLY A 211 22.32 0.34 8.23
C GLY A 211 21.32 1.41 8.71
N GLY A 212 21.85 2.36 9.48
CA GLY A 212 21.10 3.48 10.02
C GLY A 212 20.80 4.58 9.00
N MET A 213 20.05 5.58 9.47
CA MET A 213 19.83 6.86 8.81
C MET A 213 20.71 7.96 9.40
N GLY A 214 20.97 8.96 8.57
CA GLY A 214 21.71 10.18 8.90
C GLY A 214 21.17 11.37 8.10
N VAL A 215 21.91 12.47 8.13
CA VAL A 215 21.52 13.73 7.48
C VAL A 215 22.59 14.11 6.45
N LEU A 216 22.16 14.42 5.22
CA LEU A 216 23.01 14.92 4.15
C LEU A 216 22.81 16.42 3.91
N ASP A 217 23.86 17.09 3.43
CA ASP A 217 23.75 18.43 2.87
C ASP A 217 23.19 18.43 1.42
N SER A 218 23.10 19.62 0.83
CA SER A 218 22.61 19.84 -0.54
C SER A 218 23.56 19.35 -1.64
N GLU A 219 24.71 18.76 -1.27
CA GLU A 219 25.69 18.13 -2.16
C GLU A 219 25.85 16.62 -1.86
N LEU A 220 24.91 16.04 -1.10
CA LEU A 220 24.86 14.62 -0.70
C LEU A 220 26.05 14.13 0.15
N ARG A 221 26.70 15.02 0.91
CA ARG A 221 27.72 14.64 1.90
C ARG A 221 27.07 14.46 3.27
N TRP A 222 27.51 13.46 4.05
CA TRP A 222 27.05 13.27 5.43
C TRP A 222 27.45 14.46 6.31
N VAL A 223 26.45 15.07 6.95
CA VAL A 223 26.62 16.07 8.01
C VAL A 223 26.47 15.41 9.38
N ALA A 224 25.59 14.40 9.47
CA ALA A 224 25.60 13.37 10.51
C ALA A 224 25.61 11.99 9.87
N GLU A 225 26.57 11.17 10.30
CA GLU A 225 26.80 9.79 9.85
C GLU A 225 25.57 8.88 10.08
N PRO A 226 25.37 7.84 9.24
CA PRO A 226 24.20 6.97 9.30
C PRO A 226 24.23 6.01 10.49
N GLY A 227 23.62 6.42 11.61
CA GLY A 227 23.55 5.64 12.86
C GLY A 227 22.20 5.64 13.59
N LEU A 228 21.21 6.38 13.10
CA LEU A 228 19.89 6.52 13.73
C LEU A 228 18.90 5.53 13.11
N GLN A 229 18.18 4.74 13.90
CA GLN A 229 17.16 3.81 13.40
C GLN A 229 16.01 4.55 12.69
N ARG A 230 15.63 5.74 13.19
CA ARG A 230 14.60 6.58 12.57
C ARG A 230 14.93 8.06 12.71
N ILE A 231 14.64 8.83 11.67
CA ILE A 231 14.56 10.29 11.69
C ILE A 231 13.16 10.64 11.18
N PRO A 232 12.26 11.24 12.00
CA PRO A 232 10.99 11.80 11.52
C PRO A 232 11.21 13.14 10.81
N PRO A 233 10.18 13.70 10.15
CA PRO A 233 10.23 15.09 9.68
C PRO A 233 10.57 16.06 10.81
N PHE A 234 11.27 17.14 10.49
CA PHE A 234 11.68 18.11 11.50
C PHE A 234 10.50 18.95 11.98
N ALA A 235 10.57 19.43 13.21
CA ALA A 235 9.72 20.48 13.76
C ALA A 235 10.58 21.74 13.89
N GLY A 236 10.53 22.61 12.89
CA GLY A 236 11.47 23.73 12.77
C GLY A 236 12.86 23.21 12.39
N ASP A 237 13.83 23.35 13.31
CA ASP A 237 15.20 22.87 13.10
C ASP A 237 15.67 21.80 14.11
N ARG A 238 14.69 21.08 14.70
CA ARG A 238 14.89 19.90 15.56
C ARG A 238 14.07 18.69 15.11
N ALA A 239 14.54 17.49 15.43
CA ALA A 239 13.79 16.24 15.25
C ALA A 239 14.02 15.26 16.40
N ALA A 240 13.02 14.43 16.70
CA ALA A 240 13.12 13.35 17.68
C ALA A 240 13.52 12.03 16.99
N ALA A 241 14.82 11.79 16.86
CA ALA A 241 15.35 10.60 16.20
C ALA A 241 15.36 9.37 17.13
N THR A 242 15.19 8.17 16.56
CA THR A 242 15.23 6.89 17.29
C THR A 242 16.60 6.23 17.10
N LEU A 243 17.19 5.73 18.19
CA LEU A 243 18.42 4.94 18.23
C LEU A 243 18.14 3.46 17.92
N ALA A 244 19.18 2.68 17.61
CA ALA A 244 19.07 1.23 17.41
C ALA A 244 18.52 0.46 18.64
N SER A 245 18.57 1.06 19.84
CA SER A 245 17.98 0.54 21.08
C SER A 245 16.48 0.82 21.23
N GLY A 246 15.83 1.45 20.23
CA GLY A 246 14.43 1.92 20.30
C GLY A 246 14.23 3.19 21.15
N ARG A 247 15.24 3.63 21.90
CA ARG A 247 15.27 4.90 22.64
C ARG A 247 15.32 6.09 21.69
N MET A 248 14.86 7.26 22.11
CA MET A 248 14.78 8.48 21.31
C MET A 248 15.74 9.57 21.81
N VAL A 249 16.28 10.39 20.89
CA VAL A 249 17.14 11.55 21.15
C VAL A 249 16.66 12.76 20.36
N LEU A 250 16.86 13.95 20.92
CA LEU A 250 16.67 15.19 20.18
C LEU A 250 17.92 15.46 19.31
N ILE A 251 17.74 15.81 18.03
CA ILE A 251 18.82 16.20 17.11
C ILE A 251 18.57 17.58 16.49
N ASP A 252 19.64 18.30 16.16
CA ASP A 252 19.59 19.53 15.36
C ASP A 252 19.51 19.26 13.84
N ARG A 253 19.38 20.34 13.07
CA ARG A 253 19.39 20.38 11.60
C ARG A 253 20.56 19.68 10.92
N ASP A 254 21.67 19.51 11.61
CA ASP A 254 22.89 18.86 11.13
C ASP A 254 23.02 17.44 11.71
N GLY A 255 21.97 16.93 12.37
CA GLY A 255 21.89 15.62 13.01
C GLY A 255 22.62 15.51 14.35
N ARG A 256 23.12 16.61 14.93
CA ARG A 256 23.85 16.56 16.21
C ARG A 256 22.89 16.42 17.38
N ARG A 257 23.14 15.42 18.22
CA ARG A 257 22.42 15.15 19.45
C ARG A 257 22.42 16.36 20.39
N GLN A 258 21.24 16.76 20.85
CA GLN A 258 21.04 17.75 21.91
C GLN A 258 20.87 17.02 23.25
N GLY A 259 21.65 17.40 24.26
CA GLY A 259 21.62 16.78 25.59
C GLY A 259 22.21 15.36 25.68
N SER A 260 22.45 14.91 26.91
CA SER A 260 23.03 13.60 27.23
C SER A 260 22.02 12.53 27.63
N ALA A 261 20.74 12.89 27.80
CA ALA A 261 19.66 11.94 28.02
C ALA A 261 19.14 11.41 26.67
N ASP A 262 18.86 10.12 26.59
CA ASP A 262 17.88 9.58 25.65
C ASP A 262 16.60 9.28 26.43
N HIS A 263 15.49 9.05 25.72
CA HIS A 263 14.16 8.86 26.28
C HIS A 263 13.49 7.61 25.72
N ALA A 264 12.45 7.08 26.37
CA ALA A 264 11.60 6.03 25.78
C ALA A 264 10.59 6.63 24.79
N GLN A 265 10.14 7.87 25.03
CA GLN A 265 9.33 8.66 24.12
C GLN A 265 9.85 10.10 24.09
N LEU A 266 9.82 10.72 22.90
CA LEU A 266 10.14 12.14 22.69
C LEU A 266 9.25 12.69 21.56
N VAL A 267 8.46 13.71 21.85
CA VAL A 267 7.42 14.26 20.96
C VAL A 267 7.48 15.78 20.95
N ALA A 268 7.34 16.40 19.78
CA ALA A 268 7.20 17.86 19.67
C ALA A 268 5.85 18.31 20.25
N ALA A 269 5.88 19.22 21.22
CA ALA A 269 4.70 19.70 21.93
C ALA A 269 4.25 21.07 21.41
N ALA A 270 5.21 21.95 21.13
CA ALA A 270 5.03 23.24 20.46
C ALA A 270 6.37 23.64 19.79
N PRO A 271 6.43 24.69 18.95
CA PRO A 271 7.70 25.22 18.47
C PRO A 271 8.61 25.59 19.65
N GLY A 272 9.81 25.00 19.71
CA GLY A 272 10.77 25.18 20.81
C GLY A 272 10.62 24.23 22.01
N LEU A 273 9.54 23.43 22.08
CA LEU A 273 9.17 22.64 23.27
C LEU A 273 8.86 21.18 22.93
N TRP A 274 9.43 20.27 23.74
CA TRP A 274 9.31 18.83 23.57
C TRP A 274 8.86 18.15 24.87
N LEU A 275 8.03 17.12 24.74
CA LEU A 275 7.67 16.22 25.82
C LEU A 275 8.53 14.95 25.74
N ALA A 276 9.23 14.66 26.83
CA ALA A 276 10.08 13.48 26.99
C ALA A 276 9.54 12.56 28.09
N SER A 277 9.70 11.24 27.95
CA SER A 277 9.44 10.28 29.03
C SER A 277 10.40 9.10 28.93
N ASP A 278 10.92 8.64 30.07
CA ASP A 278 11.96 7.59 30.12
C ASP A 278 11.42 6.16 30.23
N GLY A 279 10.11 5.97 30.42
CA GLY A 279 9.49 4.63 30.45
C GLY A 279 8.10 4.60 31.10
N HIS A 280 7.53 3.39 31.18
CA HIS A 280 6.25 3.18 31.88
C HIS A 280 6.38 3.50 33.37
N GLY A 281 5.58 4.44 33.85
CA GLY A 281 5.56 4.87 35.26
C GLY A 281 6.48 6.04 35.59
N THR A 282 7.33 6.49 34.66
CA THR A 282 8.06 7.75 34.81
C THR A 282 7.14 8.91 34.41
N PRO A 283 7.05 10.02 35.19
CA PRO A 283 6.43 11.25 34.72
C PRO A 283 7.02 11.70 33.39
N ALA A 284 6.24 12.43 32.59
CA ALA A 284 6.80 13.14 31.46
C ALA A 284 7.58 14.36 31.96
N MET A 285 8.51 14.85 31.13
CA MET A 285 9.30 16.05 31.34
C MET A 285 9.09 17.00 30.16
N LEU A 286 8.94 18.30 30.44
CA LEU A 286 8.93 19.35 29.42
C LEU A 286 10.37 19.82 29.22
N ILE A 287 10.89 19.77 27.98
CA ILE A 287 12.26 20.17 27.65
C ILE A 287 12.31 21.20 26.50
N ASP A 288 13.36 22.02 26.47
CA ASP A 288 13.64 22.97 25.38
C ASP A 288 14.34 22.32 24.18
N ASP A 289 14.50 23.08 23.08
CA ASP A 289 15.29 22.71 21.89
C ASP A 289 16.79 22.42 22.16
N HIS A 290 17.27 22.58 23.39
CA HIS A 290 18.62 22.22 23.84
C HIS A 290 18.60 21.02 24.82
N ALA A 291 17.45 20.34 24.94
CA ALA A 291 17.17 19.25 25.87
C ALA A 291 17.39 19.60 27.36
N ARG A 292 17.17 20.86 27.75
CA ARG A 292 17.13 21.29 29.16
C ARG A 292 15.73 21.08 29.72
N VAL A 293 15.65 20.51 30.92
CA VAL A 293 14.38 20.29 31.62
C VAL A 293 13.81 21.62 32.14
N LEU A 294 12.62 21.97 31.64
CA LEU A 294 11.82 23.16 31.99
C LEU A 294 10.74 22.85 33.03
N ASP A 295 10.27 21.61 33.06
CA ASP A 295 9.50 21.01 34.15
C ASP A 295 9.76 19.49 34.21
N ALA A 296 9.85 18.94 35.41
CA ALA A 296 10.35 17.57 35.64
C ALA A 296 9.26 16.57 36.06
N ASP A 297 8.04 17.05 36.31
CA ASP A 297 6.90 16.23 36.74
C ASP A 297 5.63 16.67 36.01
N VAL A 298 5.51 16.24 34.75
CA VAL A 298 4.35 16.52 33.88
C VAL A 298 3.32 15.41 34.06
N ALA A 299 2.38 15.65 34.96
CA ALA A 299 1.39 14.67 35.41
C ALA A 299 0.20 14.50 34.43
N GLY A 300 0.41 13.67 33.41
CA GLY A 300 -0.64 13.16 32.52
C GLY A 300 -0.90 14.03 31.29
N ALA A 301 -1.14 13.38 30.14
CA ALA A 301 -1.22 14.05 28.85
C ALA A 301 -2.53 14.86 28.67
N LEU A 302 -2.44 16.18 28.77
CA LEU A 302 -3.31 17.14 28.07
C LEU A 302 -2.63 18.51 27.89
N ASP A 303 -1.34 18.42 27.51
CA ASP A 303 -0.42 19.51 27.22
C ASP A 303 -0.51 19.85 25.73
N ALA A 304 -1.25 20.91 25.39
CA ALA A 304 -1.52 21.28 23.99
C ALA A 304 -1.33 22.80 23.74
N PRO A 305 -0.92 23.18 22.51
CA PRO A 305 -0.75 24.58 22.13
C PRO A 305 -2.08 25.33 22.10
N PHE A 306 -2.07 26.56 22.61
CA PHE A 306 -3.23 27.41 22.83
C PHE A 306 -2.90 28.86 22.41
N GLY A 307 -3.05 29.12 21.11
CA GLY A 307 -2.47 30.30 20.47
C GLY A 307 -0.94 30.19 20.45
N ASP A 308 -0.26 31.30 20.75
CA ASP A 308 1.22 31.37 20.85
C ASP A 308 1.77 30.78 22.16
N TRP A 309 0.90 30.20 23.00
CA TRP A 309 1.23 29.70 24.34
C TRP A 309 1.04 28.18 24.44
N PHE A 310 1.67 27.61 25.47
CA PHE A 310 1.52 26.21 25.86
C PHE A 310 0.81 26.13 27.21
N VAL A 311 -0.29 25.37 27.27
CA VAL A 311 -1.02 25.10 28.53
C VAL A 311 -0.31 23.96 29.25
N HIS A 312 0.01 24.16 30.54
CA HIS A 312 0.86 23.25 31.31
C HIS A 312 0.30 23.03 32.73
N ARG A 313 0.25 21.78 33.18
CA ARG A 313 -0.13 21.40 34.56
C ARG A 313 1.12 21.31 35.44
N GLN A 314 1.27 22.19 36.43
CA GLN A 314 2.45 22.26 37.30
C GLN A 314 2.24 21.46 38.61
N GLY A 315 1.96 20.16 38.48
CA GLY A 315 1.63 19.28 39.62
C GLY A 315 0.47 19.84 40.45
N GLU A 316 0.59 19.80 41.78
CA GLU A 316 -0.39 20.39 42.71
C GLU A 316 -0.47 21.94 42.67
N ARG A 317 0.48 22.63 42.01
CA ARG A 317 0.49 24.10 41.92
C ARG A 317 -0.46 24.66 40.85
N GLY A 318 -1.28 23.79 40.26
CA GLY A 318 -2.34 24.14 39.33
C GLY A 318 -1.90 24.30 37.89
N LEU A 319 -2.51 25.27 37.21
CA LEU A 319 -2.49 25.39 35.75
C LEU A 319 -1.81 26.68 35.32
N VAL A 320 -0.90 26.63 34.33
CA VAL A 320 -0.14 27.79 33.85
C VAL A 320 -0.13 27.88 32.32
N LEU A 321 0.11 29.08 31.80
CA LEU A 321 0.53 29.32 30.42
C LEU A 321 2.05 29.53 30.38
N ARG A 322 2.73 28.84 29.48
CA ARG A 322 4.15 29.05 29.12
C ARG A 322 4.26 29.61 27.70
N ALA A 323 5.33 30.34 27.39
CA ALA A 323 5.70 30.68 26.01
C ALA A 323 6.67 29.63 25.43
N GLY A 324 6.97 29.73 24.12
CA GLY A 324 7.93 28.84 23.45
C GLY A 324 9.38 28.93 23.95
N ASP A 325 9.71 29.95 24.74
CA ASP A 325 10.97 30.06 25.51
C ASP A 325 10.94 29.24 26.83
N GLY A 326 9.85 28.52 27.10
CA GLY A 326 9.59 27.77 28.32
C GLY A 326 9.12 28.60 29.52
N ARG A 327 9.18 29.93 29.45
CA ARG A 327 8.89 30.84 30.57
C ARG A 327 7.40 30.87 30.89
N VAL A 328 7.08 30.80 32.19
CA VAL A 328 5.70 31.00 32.66
C VAL A 328 5.26 32.45 32.40
N VAL A 329 4.14 32.59 31.69
CA VAL A 329 3.52 33.87 31.32
C VAL A 329 2.40 34.24 32.28
N ARG A 330 1.61 33.25 32.72
CA ARG A 330 0.47 33.45 33.64
C ARG A 330 0.16 32.17 34.42
N HIS A 331 -0.18 32.29 35.70
CA HIS A 331 -0.89 31.24 36.45
C HIS A 331 -2.40 31.41 36.24
N LEU A 332 -3.08 30.35 35.80
CA LEU A 332 -4.52 30.32 35.53
C LEU A 332 -5.34 29.83 36.72
N LEU A 333 -4.85 28.80 37.42
CA LEU A 333 -5.50 28.19 38.60
C LEU A 333 -4.45 27.86 39.67
N PRO A 334 -4.79 27.99 40.97
CA PRO A 334 -3.89 27.69 42.09
C PRO A 334 -3.88 26.20 42.49
N ALA A 335 -4.77 25.38 41.92
CA ALA A 335 -4.97 23.97 42.23
C ALA A 335 -5.14 23.17 40.93
N PRO A 336 -4.81 21.86 40.90
CA PRO A 336 -4.88 21.06 39.68
C PRO A 336 -6.34 20.85 39.22
N PRO A 337 -6.64 21.03 37.93
CA PRO A 337 -8.00 20.80 37.41
C PRO A 337 -8.29 19.31 37.21
N ARG A 338 -9.56 18.93 37.32
CA ARG A 338 -10.06 17.57 37.04
C ARG A 338 -9.82 17.18 35.58
N ALA A 339 -10.19 18.06 34.65
CA ALA A 339 -9.98 17.90 33.21
C ALA A 339 -9.63 19.24 32.55
N ILE A 340 -9.00 19.16 31.38
CA ILE A 340 -8.61 20.32 30.57
C ILE A 340 -8.98 19.99 29.12
N THR A 341 -9.72 20.86 28.44
CA THR A 341 -10.00 20.73 27.01
C THR A 341 -9.56 21.99 26.28
N VAL A 342 -8.47 21.87 25.53
CA VAL A 342 -7.97 22.98 24.70
C VAL A 342 -8.85 23.10 23.46
N ARG A 343 -9.50 24.26 23.29
CA ARG A 343 -10.24 24.62 22.07
C ARG A 343 -9.46 25.72 21.35
N PRO A 344 -9.64 25.91 20.02
CA PRO A 344 -8.75 26.80 19.27
C PRO A 344 -8.85 28.30 19.60
N ARG A 345 -9.82 28.71 20.44
CA ARG A 345 -9.99 30.09 20.93
C ARG A 345 -10.38 30.20 22.42
N VAL A 346 -10.57 29.08 23.11
CA VAL A 346 -11.00 29.00 24.52
C VAL A 346 -10.30 27.82 25.18
N LEU A 347 -9.82 28.00 26.41
CA LEU A 347 -9.38 26.90 27.26
C LEU A 347 -10.51 26.57 28.22
N GLU A 348 -11.05 25.35 28.09
CA GLU A 348 -12.13 24.81 28.91
C GLU A 348 -11.52 23.95 30.02
N VAL A 349 -11.89 24.19 31.28
CA VAL A 349 -11.23 23.57 32.44
C VAL A 349 -12.27 23.15 33.48
N GLU A 350 -12.30 21.85 33.80
CA GLU A 350 -13.12 21.30 34.89
C GLU A 350 -12.37 21.42 36.21
N LEU A 351 -13.02 21.98 37.22
CA LEU A 351 -12.52 22.09 38.59
C LEU A 351 -13.00 20.89 39.44
N GLU A 352 -12.48 20.77 40.66
CA GLU A 352 -13.02 19.83 41.65
C GLU A 352 -14.41 20.26 42.16
N GLU A 353 -15.11 19.36 42.85
CA GLU A 353 -16.45 19.64 43.38
C GLU A 353 -16.44 20.79 44.40
N VAL A 354 -17.38 21.73 44.22
CA VAL A 354 -17.76 22.71 45.24
C VAL A 354 -19.21 22.43 45.60
N ASP A 355 -19.48 22.23 46.89
CA ASP A 355 -20.81 21.92 47.44
C ASP A 355 -21.56 20.75 46.77
N GLY A 356 -20.82 19.76 46.24
CA GLY A 356 -21.37 18.56 45.59
C GLY A 356 -21.72 18.75 44.11
N GLN A 357 -21.17 19.77 43.46
CA GLN A 357 -21.36 20.03 42.03
C GLN A 357 -20.02 20.33 41.34
N LEU A 358 -19.83 19.80 40.13
CA LEU A 358 -18.66 20.04 39.30
C LEU A 358 -18.69 21.45 38.70
N ALA A 359 -17.59 22.19 38.76
CA ALA A 359 -17.55 23.55 38.23
C ALA A 359 -16.65 23.70 37.01
N THR A 360 -17.15 24.30 35.92
CA THR A 360 -16.38 24.55 34.69
C THR A 360 -15.97 26.01 34.58
N GLN A 361 -14.69 26.23 34.23
CA GLN A 361 -14.08 27.54 34.01
C GLN A 361 -13.61 27.66 32.55
N LEU A 362 -13.87 28.81 31.91
CA LEU A 362 -13.39 29.13 30.57
C LEU A 362 -12.35 30.26 30.61
N PHE A 363 -11.25 30.13 29.87
CA PHE A 363 -10.23 31.17 29.69
C PHE A 363 -10.05 31.54 28.21
N ALA A 364 -9.73 32.80 27.93
CA ALA A 364 -9.35 33.27 26.60
C ALA A 364 -7.85 33.06 26.31
N LEU A 365 -7.43 33.29 25.07
CA LEU A 365 -6.04 33.13 24.59
C LEU A 365 -4.99 34.01 25.32
N ASP A 366 -5.41 35.05 26.04
CA ASP A 366 -4.58 35.88 26.93
C ASP A 366 -4.48 35.33 28.37
N GLY A 367 -5.14 34.20 28.65
CA GLY A 367 -5.30 33.59 29.96
C GLY A 367 -6.29 34.31 30.89
N ARG A 368 -7.12 35.22 30.36
CA ARG A 368 -8.19 35.88 31.15
C ARG A 368 -9.38 34.95 31.31
N ALA A 369 -9.86 34.80 32.55
CA ALA A 369 -11.13 34.12 32.84
C ALA A 369 -12.30 34.84 32.14
N LEU A 370 -13.11 34.10 31.38
CA LEU A 370 -14.20 34.65 30.57
C LEU A 370 -15.52 34.76 31.34
N LEU A 371 -15.74 33.85 32.29
CA LEU A 371 -16.93 33.75 33.15
C LEU A 371 -16.46 33.41 34.58
N PRO A 372 -17.27 33.64 35.63
CA PRO A 372 -17.01 33.00 36.93
C PRO A 372 -17.21 31.47 36.81
N PRO A 373 -16.55 30.66 37.67
CA PRO A 373 -16.86 29.23 37.79
C PRO A 373 -18.35 29.05 38.10
N ARG A 374 -18.97 28.02 37.53
CA ARG A 374 -20.37 27.66 37.81
C ARG A 374 -20.54 26.15 37.97
N PRO A 375 -21.34 25.70 38.95
CA PRO A 375 -21.69 24.30 39.11
C PRO A 375 -22.52 23.77 37.94
N ASP A 376 -22.37 22.48 37.64
CA ASP A 376 -23.29 21.71 36.81
C ASP A 376 -24.53 21.35 37.63
N ASP A 377 -25.68 21.93 37.26
CA ASP A 377 -26.94 21.89 38.01
C ASP A 377 -27.96 20.87 37.49
N GLY A 378 -27.60 20.07 36.48
CA GLY A 378 -28.36 18.90 36.07
C GLY A 378 -29.76 19.16 35.49
N GLY A 379 -30.14 20.42 35.21
CA GLY A 379 -31.40 20.72 34.54
C GLY A 379 -31.82 22.19 34.40
N ASP A 380 -31.31 23.11 35.21
CA ASP A 380 -31.77 24.51 35.30
C ASP A 380 -30.68 25.54 34.92
N GLY A 381 -29.70 25.08 34.14
CA GLY A 381 -28.44 25.77 33.87
C GLY A 381 -28.25 26.29 32.46
N TRP A 382 -26.99 26.50 32.12
CA TRP A 382 -26.52 27.15 30.89
C TRP A 382 -25.50 26.22 30.22
N SER A 383 -25.95 25.37 29.30
CA SER A 383 -25.06 24.50 28.51
C SER A 383 -24.26 25.36 27.53
N ILE A 384 -22.94 25.38 27.67
CA ILE A 384 -22.02 26.11 26.78
C ILE A 384 -21.40 25.10 25.81
N MET A 385 -21.39 25.41 24.51
CA MET A 385 -20.78 24.58 23.48
C MET A 385 -19.69 25.37 22.75
N THR A 386 -18.44 25.05 23.07
CA THR A 386 -17.25 25.60 22.42
C THR A 386 -16.97 24.95 21.07
N PHE A 387 -16.33 25.67 20.15
CA PHE A 387 -16.07 25.19 18.80
C PHE A 387 -14.81 24.31 18.68
N TRP A 388 -14.86 23.33 17.77
CA TRP A 388 -13.81 22.31 17.60
C TRP A 388 -12.69 22.69 16.61
N LYS A 389 -12.85 23.75 15.81
CA LYS A 389 -11.87 24.22 14.83
C LYS A 389 -11.64 25.74 14.94
N ALA A 390 -10.44 26.17 14.55
CA ALA A 390 -10.17 27.55 14.20
C ALA A 390 -10.46 27.78 12.70
N PRO A 391 -10.75 29.03 12.29
CA PRO A 391 -10.61 29.44 10.90
C PRO A 391 -9.18 29.18 10.40
N ALA A 392 -9.05 28.83 9.12
CA ALA A 392 -7.89 29.28 8.35
C ALA A 392 -7.96 30.83 8.20
N ASP A 393 -6.85 31.45 7.82
CA ASP A 393 -6.68 32.87 7.42
C ASP A 393 -7.74 33.92 7.86
N GLN A 394 -7.29 34.92 8.63
CA GLN A 394 -8.12 35.97 9.26
C GLN A 394 -9.13 36.66 8.32
N ALA A 395 -10.43 36.59 8.66
CA ALA A 395 -11.43 37.53 8.12
C ALA A 395 -12.59 37.93 9.08
N ALA A 396 -12.95 37.12 10.09
CA ALA A 396 -13.92 37.55 11.13
C ALA A 396 -13.79 36.73 12.44
N PRO A 397 -13.62 37.36 13.61
CA PRO A 397 -13.75 36.66 14.89
C PRO A 397 -15.24 36.42 15.20
N GLY A 398 -15.72 35.20 14.93
CA GLY A 398 -17.01 34.72 15.46
C GLY A 398 -17.04 34.67 17.00
N PRO A 399 -18.12 34.19 17.61
CA PRO A 399 -18.19 34.02 19.06
C PRO A 399 -17.15 33.00 19.56
N LEU A 400 -17.00 32.90 20.88
CA LEU A 400 -16.14 31.92 21.55
C LEU A 400 -16.86 30.58 21.79
N ALA A 401 -18.17 30.63 22.01
CA ALA A 401 -19.05 29.48 22.18
C ALA A 401 -20.51 29.86 21.87
N THR A 402 -21.34 28.86 21.54
CA THR A 402 -22.81 28.98 21.64
C THR A 402 -23.28 28.55 23.04
N ILE A 403 -24.51 28.93 23.39
CA ILE A 403 -25.11 28.64 24.70
C ILE A 403 -26.57 28.24 24.51
N ARG A 404 -27.03 27.23 25.26
CA ARG A 404 -28.44 26.87 25.43
C ARG A 404 -28.80 26.98 26.92
N SER A 405 -29.82 27.77 27.25
CA SER A 405 -30.30 27.95 28.63
C SER A 405 -31.52 27.06 28.89
N TYR A 406 -31.55 26.46 30.08
CA TYR A 406 -32.61 25.58 30.55
C TYR A 406 -33.24 26.11 31.84
N ARG A 407 -34.52 25.79 32.06
CA ARG A 407 -35.27 26.02 33.31
C ARG A 407 -36.46 25.07 33.37
N ASP A 408 -36.79 24.56 34.55
CA ASP A 408 -37.76 23.49 34.76
C ASP A 408 -37.44 22.26 33.90
N ASN A 409 -36.15 22.01 33.67
CA ASN A 409 -35.60 21.04 32.70
C ASN A 409 -36.14 21.19 31.25
N ARG A 410 -36.44 22.44 30.84
CA ARG A 410 -36.91 22.81 29.48
C ARG A 410 -36.04 23.90 28.88
N HIS A 411 -35.85 23.83 27.56
CA HIS A 411 -35.09 24.83 26.81
C HIS A 411 -35.80 26.20 26.82
N HIS A 412 -35.13 27.21 27.40
CA HIS A 412 -35.68 28.55 27.64
C HIS A 412 -35.07 29.63 26.72
N GLY A 413 -34.01 29.33 25.96
CA GLY A 413 -33.45 30.21 24.93
C GLY A 413 -32.00 29.91 24.57
N ILE A 414 -31.53 30.49 23.45
CA ILE A 414 -30.14 30.36 23.00
C ILE A 414 -29.39 31.69 22.98
N GLY A 415 -28.07 31.60 23.05
CA GLY A 415 -27.18 32.76 23.08
C GLY A 415 -25.76 32.41 22.64
N ILE A 416 -24.86 33.39 22.77
CA ILE A 416 -23.43 33.29 22.47
C ILE A 416 -22.58 33.84 23.61
N LEU A 417 -21.37 33.29 23.74
CA LEU A 417 -20.28 33.91 24.48
C LEU A 417 -19.42 34.72 23.50
N THR A 418 -19.35 36.03 23.69
CA THR A 418 -18.60 36.94 22.82
C THR A 418 -17.09 36.92 23.11
N ALA A 419 -16.27 37.45 22.18
CA ALA A 419 -14.82 37.58 22.37
C ALA A 419 -14.43 38.44 23.59
N SER A 420 -15.29 39.40 23.97
CA SER A 420 -15.10 40.21 25.17
C SER A 420 -15.36 39.45 26.49
N GLY A 421 -16.05 38.30 26.45
CA GLY A 421 -16.52 37.54 27.61
C GLY A 421 -17.97 37.84 28.03
N ARG A 422 -18.68 38.65 27.24
CA ARG A 422 -20.10 38.98 27.47
C ARG A 422 -20.99 37.84 26.97
N LEU A 423 -21.98 37.49 27.78
CA LEU A 423 -23.10 36.59 27.43
C LEU A 423 -24.18 37.40 26.69
N LEU A 424 -24.64 36.94 25.54
CA LEU A 424 -25.70 37.61 24.75
C LEU A 424 -26.74 36.61 24.25
N PHE A 425 -28.02 36.96 24.42
CA PHE A 425 -29.20 36.16 24.10
C PHE A 425 -30.21 37.03 23.34
N ASP A 426 -30.94 36.45 22.39
CA ASP A 426 -31.96 37.12 21.60
C ASP A 426 -33.17 36.18 21.43
N PRO A 427 -34.39 36.56 21.84
CA PRO A 427 -35.59 35.72 21.71
C PRO A 427 -36.04 35.49 20.26
N ALA A 428 -35.46 36.18 19.27
CA ALA A 428 -35.66 35.87 17.86
C ALA A 428 -34.89 34.61 17.41
N TRP A 429 -33.86 34.19 18.14
CA TRP A 429 -33.01 33.04 17.80
C TRP A 429 -33.66 31.73 18.29
N ALA A 430 -33.87 30.77 17.40
CA ALA A 430 -34.44 29.46 17.73
C ALA A 430 -33.39 28.34 17.76
N ASP A 431 -32.39 28.42 16.87
CA ASP A 431 -31.34 27.41 16.76
C ASP A 431 -30.09 27.96 16.05
N PHE A 432 -28.94 27.32 16.24
CA PHE A 432 -27.75 27.56 15.42
C PHE A 432 -27.64 26.42 14.40
N SER A 433 -27.91 26.71 13.13
CA SER A 433 -28.21 25.67 12.15
C SER A 433 -26.96 25.03 11.53
N GLY A 434 -26.71 23.77 11.91
CA GLY A 434 -25.64 22.92 11.38
C GLY A 434 -24.88 22.23 12.52
N ASN A 435 -25.04 20.90 12.66
CA ASN A 435 -24.56 20.09 13.79
C ASN A 435 -23.18 20.50 14.34
N ASP A 436 -23.17 21.22 15.46
CA ASP A 436 -22.13 21.30 16.49
C ASP A 436 -20.69 21.59 15.99
N ARG A 437 -20.57 22.10 14.76
CA ARG A 437 -19.33 22.25 14.01
C ARG A 437 -19.35 23.57 13.24
N PHE A 438 -19.08 24.64 13.98
CA PHE A 438 -18.49 25.83 13.39
C PHE A 438 -17.12 25.43 12.81
N ASP A 439 -17.08 25.19 11.50
CA ASP A 439 -15.89 24.63 10.83
C ASP A 439 -14.73 25.64 10.73
N GLY A 440 -15.01 26.94 10.93
CA GLY A 440 -14.04 28.04 10.98
C GLY A 440 -14.33 29.17 9.99
N ASP A 441 -14.71 28.81 8.76
CA ASP A 441 -14.56 29.65 7.55
C ASP A 441 -15.58 30.83 7.38
N GLY A 442 -16.27 31.30 8.42
CA GLY A 442 -17.22 32.42 8.31
C GLY A 442 -18.06 32.74 9.56
N PRO A 443 -19.09 33.60 9.45
CA PRO A 443 -19.93 34.01 10.58
C PRO A 443 -20.88 32.91 11.06
N LEU A 444 -21.35 33.01 12.30
CA LEU A 444 -22.21 31.99 12.91
C LEU A 444 -23.63 32.05 12.33
N ILE A 445 -24.09 30.94 11.74
CA ILE A 445 -25.43 30.85 11.13
C ILE A 445 -26.49 30.64 12.21
N VAL A 446 -27.56 31.44 12.15
CA VAL A 446 -28.68 31.43 13.09
C VAL A 446 -29.98 31.17 12.35
N ARG A 447 -30.77 30.21 12.85
CA ARG A 447 -32.16 29.97 12.45
C ARG A 447 -33.08 30.64 13.45
N THR A 448 -33.97 31.50 12.98
CA THR A 448 -34.91 32.26 13.82
C THR A 448 -36.17 31.48 14.15
N THR A 449 -36.91 31.97 15.16
CA THR A 449 -38.24 31.48 15.53
C THR A 449 -39.26 31.59 14.40
N ALA A 450 -39.08 32.55 13.47
CA ALA A 450 -39.85 32.68 12.22
C ALA A 450 -39.42 31.71 11.10
N HIS A 451 -38.53 30.75 11.39
CA HIS A 451 -37.95 29.80 10.43
C HIS A 451 -37.33 30.51 9.20
N ARG A 452 -36.45 31.49 9.49
CA ARG A 452 -35.54 32.09 8.52
C ARG A 452 -34.10 31.98 8.99
N HIS A 453 -33.17 31.99 8.05
CA HIS A 453 -31.75 31.86 8.30
C HIS A 453 -31.04 33.20 8.05
N GLY A 454 -30.11 33.54 8.93
CA GLY A 454 -29.16 34.63 8.79
C GLY A 454 -27.84 34.24 9.44
N ALA A 455 -26.91 35.19 9.60
CA ALA A 455 -25.63 34.93 10.25
C ALA A 455 -25.11 36.16 11.01
N ILE A 456 -24.44 35.93 12.14
CA ILE A 456 -24.02 36.94 13.10
C ILE A 456 -22.50 37.01 13.31
N ASP A 457 -22.03 38.21 13.68
CA ASP A 457 -20.66 38.44 14.17
C ASP A 457 -20.44 37.89 15.60
N GLY A 458 -19.19 37.92 16.08
CA GLY A 458 -18.83 37.48 17.44
C GLY A 458 -19.31 38.35 18.60
N GLU A 459 -20.07 39.41 18.33
CA GLU A 459 -20.71 40.28 19.33
C GLU A 459 -22.27 40.30 19.19
N GLY A 460 -22.83 39.46 18.30
CA GLY A 460 -24.26 39.22 18.12
C GLY A 460 -24.95 40.02 17.01
N ARG A 461 -24.21 40.75 16.17
CA ARG A 461 -24.78 41.59 15.11
C ARG A 461 -25.05 40.79 13.84
N TRP A 462 -26.23 40.96 13.24
CA TRP A 462 -26.56 40.37 11.94
C TRP A 462 -25.68 40.96 10.82
N LEU A 463 -24.80 40.12 10.27
CA LEU A 463 -24.07 40.37 9.03
C LEU A 463 -24.96 39.95 7.84
N VAL A 464 -25.42 38.69 7.85
CA VAL A 464 -26.48 38.23 6.94
C VAL A 464 -27.83 38.40 7.65
N GLN A 465 -28.69 39.28 7.16
CA GLN A 465 -30.04 39.48 7.70
C GLN A 465 -30.88 38.18 7.64
N PRO A 466 -31.73 37.91 8.64
CA PRO A 466 -32.47 36.64 8.76
C PRO A 466 -33.76 36.60 7.91
N ASP A 467 -33.61 36.70 6.59
CA ASP A 467 -34.71 36.64 5.60
C ASP A 467 -34.63 35.44 4.64
N LEU A 468 -33.54 34.66 4.69
CA LEU A 468 -33.29 33.50 3.83
C LEU A 468 -34.11 32.28 4.30
N VAL A 469 -34.53 31.41 3.38
CA VAL A 469 -35.16 30.12 3.75
C VAL A 469 -34.12 29.02 3.95
N GLU A 470 -32.95 29.14 3.33
CA GLU A 470 -31.84 28.17 3.39
C GLU A 470 -30.51 28.95 3.41
N LEU A 471 -29.58 28.60 4.30
CA LEU A 471 -28.21 29.13 4.33
C LEU A 471 -27.27 28.01 4.78
N GLY A 472 -26.37 27.58 3.89
CA GLY A 472 -25.36 26.57 4.15
C GLY A 472 -24.10 27.16 4.79
N GLY A 473 -23.21 26.28 5.26
CA GLY A 473 -21.92 26.69 5.85
C GLY A 473 -21.04 27.49 4.89
N PHE A 474 -20.36 28.51 5.43
CA PHE A 474 -19.33 29.26 4.71
C PHE A 474 -18.10 28.39 4.46
N ARG A 475 -17.42 28.64 3.33
CA ARG A 475 -16.10 28.09 2.95
C ARG A 475 -15.34 29.14 2.15
N ALA A 476 -14.06 29.36 2.47
CA ALA A 476 -13.27 30.47 1.92
C ALA A 476 -14.03 31.83 1.97
N GLY A 477 -14.79 32.09 3.04
CA GLY A 477 -15.59 33.31 3.22
C GLY A 477 -16.94 33.37 2.49
N TRP A 478 -17.37 32.32 1.77
CA TRP A 478 -18.62 32.31 0.98
C TRP A 478 -19.53 31.12 1.31
N ALA A 479 -20.85 31.38 1.36
CA ALA A 479 -21.90 30.39 1.61
C ALA A 479 -22.88 30.28 0.43
N ARG A 480 -23.49 29.10 0.28
CA ARG A 480 -24.64 28.84 -0.62
C ARG A 480 -25.94 29.11 0.15
N ALA A 481 -26.92 29.77 -0.47
CA ALA A 481 -28.18 30.13 0.18
C ALA A 481 -29.39 30.14 -0.77
N ARG A 482 -30.58 30.30 -0.18
CA ARG A 482 -31.87 30.49 -0.88
C ARG A 482 -32.73 31.52 -0.17
N ASP A 483 -33.37 32.41 -0.92
CA ASP A 483 -34.34 33.38 -0.39
C ASP A 483 -35.79 32.88 -0.43
N ALA A 484 -36.72 33.72 0.07
CA ALA A 484 -38.15 33.43 0.09
C ALA A 484 -38.79 33.29 -1.31
N ASP A 485 -38.17 33.85 -2.35
CA ASP A 485 -38.60 33.69 -3.76
C ASP A 485 -38.08 32.37 -4.36
N GLY A 486 -37.29 31.60 -3.60
CA GLY A 486 -36.68 30.34 -4.02
C GLY A 486 -35.38 30.48 -4.83
N ARG A 487 -34.92 31.72 -5.06
CA ARG A 487 -33.72 32.01 -5.88
C ARG A 487 -32.46 31.50 -5.18
N LEU A 488 -31.51 31.02 -5.98
CA LEU A 488 -30.21 30.57 -5.49
C LEU A 488 -29.27 31.77 -5.33
N LEU A 489 -28.57 31.80 -4.20
CA LEU A 489 -27.71 32.90 -3.78
C LEU A 489 -26.33 32.38 -3.37
N LEU A 490 -25.30 33.14 -3.69
CA LEU A 490 -24.04 33.14 -2.98
C LEU A 490 -24.03 34.34 -2.02
N ILE A 491 -23.58 34.09 -0.80
CA ILE A 491 -23.56 35.05 0.30
C ILE A 491 -22.13 35.13 0.82
N ASP A 492 -21.52 36.32 0.86
CA ASP A 492 -20.23 36.50 1.50
C ASP A 492 -20.35 36.67 3.02
N ALA A 493 -19.23 36.48 3.73
CA ALA A 493 -19.13 36.58 5.18
C ALA A 493 -19.56 37.97 5.76
N SER A 494 -19.66 39.02 4.94
CA SER A 494 -20.11 40.36 5.36
C SER A 494 -21.61 40.60 5.16
N GLY A 495 -22.30 39.71 4.42
CA GLY A 495 -23.72 39.83 4.10
C GLY A 495 -24.03 40.23 2.65
N GLY A 496 -23.02 40.46 1.81
CA GLY A 496 -23.22 40.75 0.39
C GLY A 496 -23.85 39.55 -0.34
N ARG A 497 -24.74 39.84 -1.28
CA ARG A 497 -25.63 38.86 -1.91
C ARG A 497 -25.46 38.85 -3.42
N ARG A 498 -25.31 37.66 -4.00
CA ARG A 498 -25.19 37.47 -5.46
C ARG A 498 -26.11 36.35 -5.92
N VAL A 499 -27.13 36.69 -6.71
CA VAL A 499 -28.01 35.68 -7.34
C VAL A 499 -27.21 34.89 -8.37
N VAL A 500 -27.38 33.56 -8.37
CA VAL A 500 -26.76 32.66 -9.34
C VAL A 500 -27.83 31.76 -10.01
N PRO A 501 -27.70 31.42 -11.30
CA PRO A 501 -28.65 30.53 -11.97
C PRO A 501 -28.65 29.13 -11.35
N ARG A 502 -27.48 28.46 -11.26
CA ARG A 502 -27.28 27.23 -10.47
C ARG A 502 -25.90 27.17 -9.83
N PHE A 503 -25.82 26.44 -8.72
CA PHE A 503 -24.56 26.05 -8.11
C PHE A 503 -23.89 24.92 -8.91
N GLY A 504 -22.61 25.07 -9.26
CA GLY A 504 -21.81 24.01 -9.86
C GLY A 504 -21.16 23.09 -8.82
N ASN A 505 -20.37 22.15 -9.32
CA ASN A 505 -19.63 21.17 -8.51
C ASN A 505 -18.52 21.83 -7.67
N GLY A 506 -18.29 21.27 -6.48
CA GLY A 506 -17.24 21.74 -5.56
C GLY A 506 -17.63 22.94 -4.70
N VAL A 507 -16.62 23.67 -4.24
CA VAL A 507 -16.71 24.82 -3.32
C VAL A 507 -15.86 25.97 -3.86
N PRO A 508 -16.07 27.22 -3.41
CA PRO A 508 -15.13 28.32 -3.60
C PRO A 508 -13.69 27.90 -3.28
N ASP A 509 -12.73 28.37 -4.08
CA ASP A 509 -11.30 28.19 -3.81
C ASP A 509 -10.69 29.40 -3.07
N ALA A 510 -9.39 29.31 -2.76
CA ALA A 510 -8.66 30.38 -2.09
C ALA A 510 -8.37 31.60 -2.99
N ASP A 511 -8.43 31.43 -4.32
CA ASP A 511 -8.23 32.50 -5.31
C ASP A 511 -9.53 33.31 -5.56
N GLY A 512 -10.60 33.03 -4.82
CA GLY A 512 -11.90 33.70 -4.91
C GLY A 512 -12.71 33.30 -6.14
N LEU A 513 -12.49 32.09 -6.66
CA LEU A 513 -13.14 31.54 -7.85
C LEU A 513 -14.14 30.44 -7.49
N TYR A 514 -15.24 30.36 -8.23
CA TYR A 514 -16.24 29.31 -8.04
C TYR A 514 -16.96 28.92 -9.33
N ALA A 515 -17.18 27.61 -9.52
CA ALA A 515 -17.92 27.07 -10.65
C ALA A 515 -19.43 27.16 -10.43
N ILE A 516 -20.13 27.82 -11.35
CA ILE A 516 -21.60 27.88 -11.42
C ILE A 516 -22.10 27.19 -12.69
N GLU A 517 -23.40 26.95 -12.79
CA GLU A 517 -24.05 26.37 -13.97
C GLU A 517 -25.12 27.30 -14.52
N ASP A 518 -25.22 27.43 -15.86
CA ASP A 518 -26.32 28.15 -16.49
C ASP A 518 -27.65 27.37 -16.44
N ASP A 519 -28.74 27.98 -16.93
CA ASP A 519 -30.06 27.34 -16.99
C ASP A 519 -30.09 26.04 -17.83
N ARG A 520 -29.09 25.83 -18.69
CA ARG A 520 -28.89 24.64 -19.53
C ARG A 520 -27.88 23.64 -18.93
N ARG A 521 -27.44 23.87 -17.68
CA ARG A 521 -26.41 23.08 -16.94
C ARG A 521 -25.00 23.15 -17.52
N ARG A 522 -24.66 24.19 -18.28
CA ARG A 522 -23.29 24.37 -18.79
C ARG A 522 -22.45 25.11 -17.74
N PRO A 523 -21.23 24.64 -17.40
CA PRO A 523 -20.36 25.30 -16.44
C PRO A 523 -19.94 26.71 -16.89
N GLN A 524 -19.82 27.60 -15.90
CA GLN A 524 -19.27 28.95 -16.00
C GLN A 524 -18.36 29.18 -14.79
N LEU A 525 -17.33 30.02 -14.92
CA LEU A 525 -16.48 30.41 -13.79
C LEU A 525 -16.82 31.83 -13.31
N LEU A 526 -17.10 31.96 -12.03
CA LEU A 526 -17.46 33.21 -11.37
C LEU A 526 -16.27 33.71 -10.54
N GLU A 527 -15.82 34.93 -10.80
CA GLU A 527 -14.98 35.68 -9.86
C GLU A 527 -15.87 36.22 -8.75
N LEU A 528 -15.74 35.71 -7.52
CA LEU A 528 -16.68 36.01 -6.45
C LEU A 528 -16.64 37.49 -6.02
N ALA A 529 -15.43 38.07 -5.97
CA ALA A 529 -15.19 39.45 -5.54
C ALA A 529 -15.95 40.49 -6.40
N THR A 530 -15.87 40.38 -7.74
CA THR A 530 -16.62 41.28 -8.64
C THR A 530 -18.01 40.74 -8.97
N GLY A 531 -18.15 39.42 -9.05
CA GLY A 531 -19.29 38.73 -9.66
C GLY A 531 -19.24 38.64 -11.17
N THR A 532 -18.09 38.94 -11.78
CA THR A 532 -17.90 38.79 -13.22
C THR A 532 -17.89 37.30 -13.55
N VAL A 533 -18.78 36.88 -14.44
CA VAL A 533 -18.68 35.56 -15.08
C VAL A 533 -17.55 35.64 -16.10
N LEU A 534 -16.43 34.97 -15.81
CA LEU A 534 -15.18 35.08 -16.56
C LEU A 534 -15.25 34.40 -17.93
N PHE A 535 -16.08 33.36 -18.04
CA PHE A 535 -16.47 32.73 -19.30
C PHE A 535 -17.80 31.98 -19.15
N GLU A 536 -18.54 31.82 -20.24
CA GLU A 536 -19.84 31.15 -20.25
C GLU A 536 -19.86 29.88 -21.11
N GLY A 537 -20.19 28.73 -20.51
CA GLY A 537 -20.77 27.58 -21.21
C GLY A 537 -19.97 27.01 -22.39
N ARG A 538 -18.63 27.01 -22.29
CA ARG A 538 -17.67 26.53 -23.31
C ARG A 538 -17.28 25.05 -23.19
N PHE A 539 -17.69 24.41 -22.10
CA PHE A 539 -17.25 23.08 -21.66
C PHE A 539 -18.47 22.24 -21.27
N ASP A 540 -18.36 20.92 -21.36
CA ASP A 540 -19.45 20.00 -21.01
C ASP A 540 -19.47 19.68 -19.51
N ALA A 541 -18.31 19.69 -18.87
CA ALA A 541 -18.14 19.61 -17.41
C ALA A 541 -16.89 20.39 -16.96
N MET A 542 -16.78 20.64 -15.65
CA MET A 542 -15.65 21.34 -15.04
C MET A 542 -15.45 20.83 -13.61
N LEU A 543 -14.19 20.65 -13.21
CA LEU A 543 -13.79 20.29 -11.84
C LEU A 543 -13.29 21.53 -11.06
N PRO A 544 -13.15 21.43 -9.72
CA PRO A 544 -12.77 22.58 -8.90
C PRO A 544 -11.42 23.18 -9.28
N TYR A 545 -11.38 24.51 -9.21
CA TYR A 545 -10.21 25.33 -9.49
C TYR A 545 -9.13 25.14 -8.41
N ARG A 546 -7.85 25.06 -8.80
CA ARG A 546 -6.69 24.92 -7.90
C ARG A 546 -5.43 25.52 -8.53
N GLY A 547 -4.72 26.37 -7.79
CA GLY A 547 -3.37 26.81 -8.15
C GLY A 547 -3.28 27.49 -9.52
N GLY A 548 -4.31 28.27 -9.89
CA GLY A 548 -4.37 28.95 -11.18
C GLY A 548 -5.00 28.18 -12.34
N LEU A 549 -5.39 26.91 -12.20
CA LEU A 549 -6.01 26.09 -13.26
C LEU A 549 -7.22 25.26 -12.79
N ALA A 550 -8.06 24.83 -13.73
CA ALA A 550 -9.09 23.81 -13.52
C ALA A 550 -9.14 22.77 -14.64
N PRO A 551 -9.43 21.49 -14.35
CA PRO A 551 -9.83 20.52 -15.36
C PRO A 551 -11.20 20.86 -15.95
N ALA A 552 -11.29 20.92 -17.27
CA ALA A 552 -12.53 21.13 -18.01
C ALA A 552 -12.68 20.07 -19.12
N GLN A 553 -13.92 19.67 -19.39
CA GLN A 553 -14.27 18.59 -20.30
C GLN A 553 -14.86 19.12 -21.62
N ARG A 554 -14.54 18.46 -22.74
CA ARG A 554 -15.13 18.66 -24.07
C ARG A 554 -15.31 17.29 -24.72
N GLY A 555 -16.55 16.84 -24.91
CA GLY A 555 -16.83 15.44 -25.26
C GLY A 555 -16.32 14.48 -24.17
N ASP A 556 -15.75 13.34 -24.54
CA ASP A 556 -15.23 12.34 -23.58
C ASP A 556 -13.82 12.65 -23.03
N VAL A 557 -13.28 13.84 -23.30
CA VAL A 557 -11.89 14.23 -22.96
C VAL A 557 -11.79 15.54 -22.18
N TRP A 558 -10.74 15.60 -21.36
CA TRP A 558 -10.40 16.63 -20.39
C TRP A 558 -9.11 17.36 -20.79
N GLY A 559 -9.07 18.65 -20.49
CA GLY A 559 -7.91 19.54 -20.57
C GLY A 559 -7.83 20.43 -19.33
N LEU A 560 -6.85 21.33 -19.27
CA LEU A 560 -6.73 22.35 -18.21
C LEU A 560 -7.00 23.74 -18.78
N VAL A 561 -7.83 24.52 -18.09
CA VAL A 561 -8.17 25.90 -18.46
C VAL A 561 -7.69 26.91 -17.44
N ASP A 562 -7.33 28.10 -17.91
CA ASP A 562 -7.00 29.25 -17.08
C ASP A 562 -8.24 30.08 -16.68
N ARG A 563 -7.97 31.17 -15.95
CA ARG A 563 -8.96 32.10 -15.37
C ARG A 563 -9.84 32.77 -16.43
N SER A 564 -9.43 32.80 -17.70
CA SER A 564 -10.20 33.33 -18.84
C SER A 564 -11.02 32.27 -19.59
N GLY A 565 -10.92 30.99 -19.18
CA GLY A 565 -11.47 29.87 -19.92
C GLY A 565 -10.78 29.64 -21.25
N ALA A 566 -9.48 29.97 -21.33
CA ALA A 566 -8.60 29.54 -22.41
C ALA A 566 -7.90 28.24 -22.00
N TRP A 567 -7.73 27.31 -22.94
CA TRP A 567 -6.99 26.08 -22.68
C TRP A 567 -5.51 26.39 -22.49
N ARG A 568 -4.95 25.93 -21.37
CA ARG A 568 -3.50 25.79 -21.15
C ARG A 568 -3.03 24.38 -21.50
N VAL A 569 -3.94 23.42 -21.47
CA VAL A 569 -3.82 22.08 -22.04
C VAL A 569 -5.12 21.78 -22.78
N GLU A 570 -5.08 21.63 -24.10
CA GLU A 570 -6.27 21.28 -24.91
C GLU A 570 -6.84 19.90 -24.50
N PRO A 571 -8.17 19.69 -24.62
CA PRO A 571 -8.83 18.53 -24.06
C PRO A 571 -8.54 17.28 -24.89
N THR A 572 -7.66 16.42 -24.38
CA THR A 572 -7.16 15.21 -25.05
C THR A 572 -7.04 14.00 -24.10
N TYR A 573 -7.25 14.20 -22.80
CA TYR A 573 -7.04 13.20 -21.76
C TYR A 573 -8.37 12.61 -21.28
N ARG A 574 -8.48 11.29 -21.10
CA ARG A 574 -9.69 10.66 -20.51
C ARG A 574 -9.91 11.04 -19.04
N LEU A 575 -8.86 11.49 -18.35
CA LEU A 575 -8.91 11.99 -16.98
C LEU A 575 -7.77 12.98 -16.73
N ILE A 576 -8.03 14.05 -15.98
CA ILE A 576 -7.00 14.86 -15.30
C ILE A 576 -7.38 15.01 -13.83
N GLU A 577 -6.43 14.72 -12.93
CA GLU A 577 -6.62 14.68 -11.47
C GLU A 577 -5.42 15.31 -10.74
N PRO A 578 -5.58 15.90 -9.53
CA PRO A 578 -4.45 16.44 -8.77
C PRO A 578 -3.46 15.36 -8.31
N PHE A 579 -2.16 15.67 -8.34
CA PHE A 579 -1.07 14.81 -7.86
C PHE A 579 -0.21 15.56 -6.84
N GLY A 580 -0.46 15.31 -5.55
CA GLY A 580 0.12 16.11 -4.47
C GLY A 580 -0.37 17.57 -4.48
N PRO A 581 0.39 18.50 -3.86
CA PRO A 581 -0.05 19.89 -3.69
C PRO A 581 0.24 20.83 -4.88
N ARG A 582 1.00 20.39 -5.89
CA ARG A 582 1.51 21.27 -6.97
C ARG A 582 1.53 20.68 -8.40
N PHE A 583 1.11 19.44 -8.61
CA PHE A 583 1.16 18.79 -9.93
C PHE A 583 -0.22 18.23 -10.30
N TRP A 584 -0.40 17.90 -11.58
CA TRP A 584 -1.56 17.15 -12.06
C TRP A 584 -1.11 15.86 -12.74
N ARG A 585 -1.92 14.81 -12.62
CA ARG A 585 -1.79 13.56 -13.36
C ARG A 585 -2.85 13.53 -14.45
N ALA A 586 -2.42 13.44 -15.71
CA ALA A 586 -3.28 13.35 -16.89
C ALA A 586 -3.16 11.96 -17.52
N ARG A 587 -4.25 11.39 -18.03
CA ARG A 587 -4.26 10.05 -18.66
C ARG A 587 -4.89 10.11 -20.04
N TYR A 588 -4.19 9.68 -21.07
CA TYR A 588 -4.72 9.73 -22.45
C TYR A 588 -5.94 8.80 -22.65
N ALA A 589 -6.81 9.16 -23.59
CA ALA A 589 -7.84 8.25 -24.08
C ALA A 589 -7.20 7.18 -25.00
N SER A 590 -6.82 6.04 -24.43
CA SER A 590 -6.32 4.90 -25.21
C SER A 590 -7.43 4.27 -26.06
N LEU A 591 -7.11 3.96 -27.31
CA LEU A 591 -7.93 3.15 -28.22
C LEU A 591 -7.74 1.64 -27.99
N VAL A 592 -6.73 1.24 -27.20
CA VAL A 592 -6.38 -0.16 -26.91
C VAL A 592 -6.73 -0.47 -25.44
N PRO A 593 -7.55 -1.51 -25.15
CA PRO A 593 -7.78 -1.98 -23.79
C PRO A 593 -6.47 -2.38 -23.09
N GLY A 594 -6.35 -2.07 -21.80
CA GLY A 594 -5.15 -2.37 -20.99
C GLY A 594 -4.12 -1.23 -20.97
N ALA A 595 -3.72 -0.71 -22.13
CA ALA A 595 -2.74 0.38 -22.19
C ALA A 595 -3.29 1.72 -21.66
N SER A 596 -2.59 2.36 -20.72
CA SER A 596 -2.91 3.74 -20.28
C SER A 596 -1.67 4.62 -20.15
N ARG A 597 -1.44 5.50 -21.13
CA ARG A 597 -0.36 6.50 -21.09
C ARG A 597 -0.70 7.56 -20.03
N THR A 598 0.19 7.74 -19.06
CA THR A 598 0.05 8.73 -17.98
C THR A 598 1.11 9.82 -18.13
N LEU A 599 0.70 11.08 -17.98
CA LEU A 599 1.56 12.26 -18.07
C LEU A 599 1.47 13.04 -16.75
N LEU A 600 2.60 13.60 -16.30
CA LEU A 600 2.62 14.56 -15.20
C LEU A 600 2.67 15.98 -15.77
N LEU A 601 1.78 16.85 -15.28
CA LEU A 601 1.72 18.26 -15.65
C LEU A 601 2.23 19.12 -14.49
N GLY A 602 2.96 20.18 -14.81
CA GLY A 602 3.40 21.19 -13.87
C GLY A 602 2.23 21.98 -13.24
N PRO A 603 2.51 22.82 -12.23
CA PRO A 603 1.50 23.73 -11.65
C PRO A 603 0.93 24.73 -12.67
N ASP A 604 1.71 25.08 -13.68
CA ASP A 604 1.35 25.88 -14.86
C ASP A 604 0.60 25.07 -15.95
N GLY A 605 0.35 23.79 -15.68
CA GLY A 605 -0.30 22.86 -16.60
C GLY A 605 0.60 22.34 -17.72
N GLN A 606 1.85 22.79 -17.83
CA GLN A 606 2.70 22.34 -18.94
C GLN A 606 3.06 20.85 -18.78
N PRO A 607 3.08 20.07 -19.88
CA PRO A 607 3.67 18.75 -19.89
C PRO A 607 5.12 18.80 -19.38
N LEU A 608 5.43 18.01 -18.36
CA LEU A 608 6.80 17.56 -18.15
C LEU A 608 7.07 16.54 -19.26
N GLN A 609 7.71 16.99 -20.35
CA GLN A 609 7.75 16.22 -21.59
C GLN A 609 8.53 14.91 -21.40
N ALA A 610 7.85 13.82 -21.76
CA ALA A 610 8.36 12.47 -21.72
C ALA A 610 7.78 11.76 -22.96
N GLU A 611 8.63 11.58 -23.98
CA GLU A 611 8.26 11.03 -25.28
C GLU A 611 8.57 9.54 -25.39
N PRO A 612 7.59 8.75 -25.85
CA PRO A 612 6.30 8.55 -25.21
C PRO A 612 6.42 7.43 -24.16
N TRP A 613 5.27 7.04 -23.58
CA TRP A 613 5.14 5.92 -22.66
C TRP A 613 5.77 6.15 -21.26
N LEU A 614 4.93 6.63 -20.34
CA LEU A 614 5.12 6.41 -18.90
C LEU A 614 3.85 5.76 -18.36
N SER A 615 3.99 4.55 -17.81
CA SER A 615 2.91 3.70 -17.32
C SER A 615 3.07 3.43 -15.82
N ILE A 616 2.58 4.36 -14.98
CA ILE A 616 2.74 4.28 -13.53
C ILE A 616 1.67 3.34 -12.95
N TYR A 617 1.98 2.04 -12.91
CA TYR A 617 1.19 1.07 -12.15
C TYR A 617 1.59 1.04 -10.68
N SER A 618 0.62 1.29 -9.80
CA SER A 618 0.76 1.00 -8.38
C SER A 618 0.56 -0.50 -8.13
N SER A 619 1.59 -1.30 -8.41
CA SER A 619 1.61 -2.70 -8.01
C SER A 619 1.65 -2.80 -6.48
N ARG A 620 0.47 -2.95 -5.87
CA ARG A 620 0.40 -3.63 -4.57
C ARG A 620 1.05 -4.98 -4.77
N ARG A 621 2.03 -5.31 -3.93
CA ARG A 621 2.68 -6.64 -3.93
C ARG A 621 1.60 -7.73 -3.93
N SER A 622 1.48 -8.46 -5.03
CA SER A 622 0.64 -9.64 -5.19
C SER A 622 1.53 -10.87 -5.35
N HIS A 623 2.01 -11.38 -4.21
CA HIS A 623 2.58 -12.72 -4.12
C HIS A 623 2.25 -13.33 -2.76
N PRO A 624 1.27 -14.23 -2.77
CA PRO A 624 1.34 -15.50 -2.07
C PRO A 624 1.10 -16.67 -3.05
N ASP A 625 1.66 -17.82 -2.72
CA ASP A 625 1.44 -19.16 -3.28
C ASP A 625 0.31 -19.32 -4.31
N PHE A 626 0.71 -19.62 -5.54
CA PHE A 626 0.01 -20.62 -6.34
C PHE A 626 1.01 -21.76 -6.55
N LEU A 627 0.73 -22.90 -5.91
CA LEU A 627 1.62 -24.07 -5.91
C LEU A 627 1.78 -24.63 -7.34
N GLU A 628 2.98 -25.12 -7.65
CA GLU A 628 3.34 -25.84 -8.89
C GLU A 628 3.36 -24.99 -10.19
N GLN A 629 4.33 -24.07 -10.26
CA GLN A 629 4.97 -23.72 -11.55
C GLN A 629 5.64 -24.99 -12.14
N PRO A 630 5.60 -25.22 -13.47
CA PRO A 630 5.92 -24.22 -14.49
C PRO A 630 4.85 -24.11 -15.60
N TRP A 631 3.74 -23.40 -15.35
CA TRP A 631 2.65 -23.18 -16.32
C TRP A 631 1.96 -21.81 -16.18
N LEU A 632 2.63 -20.80 -15.63
CA LEU A 632 2.04 -19.46 -15.47
C LEU A 632 3.02 -18.28 -15.55
N ASP A 633 3.96 -18.29 -16.50
CA ASP A 633 4.59 -17.03 -16.94
C ASP A 633 3.66 -16.28 -17.91
N ALA A 634 2.91 -17.02 -18.74
CA ALA A 634 1.98 -16.53 -19.76
C ALA A 634 0.72 -15.76 -19.28
N LEU A 635 0.57 -15.48 -17.98
CA LEU A 635 -0.38 -14.50 -17.44
C LEU A 635 0.13 -13.82 -16.14
N THR A 636 1.43 -13.51 -16.06
CA THR A 636 1.76 -12.24 -15.38
C THR A 636 1.25 -11.10 -16.27
N SER A 637 0.69 -10.05 -15.67
CA SER A 637 0.00 -9.03 -16.47
C SER A 637 1.00 -8.20 -17.28
N ASP A 638 0.82 -8.14 -18.60
CA ASP A 638 1.44 -7.16 -19.52
C ASP A 638 0.97 -5.73 -19.20
N LEU A 639 1.40 -5.27 -18.03
CA LEU A 639 1.27 -3.92 -17.51
C LEU A 639 2.66 -3.29 -17.37
N ASP A 640 3.54 -3.70 -18.30
CA ASP A 640 4.30 -2.80 -19.16
C ASP A 640 4.43 -1.40 -18.57
N VAL A 641 5.31 -1.30 -17.57
CA VAL A 641 5.89 -0.04 -17.10
C VAL A 641 6.86 0.38 -18.19
N GLN A 642 6.30 0.79 -19.33
CA GLN A 642 7.04 1.46 -20.39
C GLN A 642 7.50 2.82 -19.83
N THR A 643 8.69 3.21 -20.24
CA THR A 643 9.47 4.26 -19.60
C THR A 643 10.14 5.16 -20.63
N ALA A 644 10.12 6.45 -20.34
CA ALA A 644 10.59 7.50 -21.23
C ALA A 644 11.78 8.27 -20.62
N PRO A 645 12.65 8.86 -21.44
CA PRO A 645 13.57 9.89 -20.99
C PRO A 645 12.77 11.12 -20.52
N LEU A 646 13.11 11.65 -19.36
CA LEU A 646 12.47 12.85 -18.80
C LEU A 646 13.16 14.11 -19.32
N VAL A 647 12.38 15.13 -19.71
CA VAL A 647 12.87 16.42 -20.21
C VAL A 647 12.23 17.56 -19.41
N LEU A 648 13.00 18.61 -19.11
CA LEU A 648 12.52 19.83 -18.47
C LEU A 648 11.70 20.69 -19.45
N ALA A 649 10.92 21.63 -18.92
CA ALA A 649 10.06 22.53 -19.71
C ALA A 649 10.84 23.51 -20.62
N ASP A 650 12.16 23.64 -20.45
CA ASP A 650 13.06 24.41 -21.33
C ASP A 650 13.70 23.56 -22.45
N GLY A 651 13.38 22.26 -22.52
CA GLY A 651 13.96 21.31 -23.48
C GLY A 651 15.24 20.62 -23.00
N THR A 652 15.75 20.93 -21.79
CA THR A 652 16.93 20.26 -21.24
C THR A 652 16.59 18.80 -20.89
N PRO A 653 17.27 17.79 -21.49
CA PRO A 653 17.07 16.41 -21.10
C PRO A 653 17.56 16.19 -19.68
N VAL A 654 16.68 15.72 -18.80
CA VAL A 654 17.04 15.32 -17.43
C VAL A 654 17.86 14.04 -17.49
N THR A 655 17.44 13.09 -18.33
CA THR A 655 18.22 11.89 -18.64
C THR A 655 17.93 11.42 -20.07
N GLY A 656 18.89 10.75 -20.69
CA GLY A 656 18.68 10.00 -21.94
C GLY A 656 18.19 8.56 -21.71
N GLU A 657 17.86 8.19 -20.47
CA GLU A 657 17.61 6.81 -20.05
C GLU A 657 16.16 6.57 -19.58
N MET A 658 15.77 5.29 -19.58
CA MET A 658 14.45 4.79 -19.21
C MET A 658 14.13 4.96 -17.71
N VAL A 659 13.26 5.92 -17.37
CA VAL A 659 12.81 6.21 -15.98
C VAL A 659 11.60 5.37 -15.59
N GLY A 660 11.78 4.40 -14.69
CA GLY A 660 10.75 3.49 -14.15
C GLY A 660 9.91 4.04 -13.00
N GLY A 661 10.36 5.10 -12.32
CA GLY A 661 9.62 5.70 -11.21
C GLY A 661 10.00 7.15 -10.95
N VAL A 662 9.04 7.93 -10.45
CA VAL A 662 9.25 9.32 -10.01
C VAL A 662 8.58 9.52 -8.66
N SER A 663 9.37 9.81 -7.63
CA SER A 663 8.91 10.05 -6.26
C SER A 663 9.20 11.50 -5.83
N PRO A 664 8.21 12.31 -5.39
CA PRO A 664 8.49 13.64 -4.85
C PRO A 664 9.17 13.53 -3.48
N LEU A 665 10.27 14.26 -3.28
CA LEU A 665 10.99 14.32 -2.00
C LEU A 665 10.62 15.54 -1.14
N GLY A 666 9.95 16.54 -1.74
CA GLY A 666 9.60 17.81 -1.09
C GLY A 666 10.45 18.98 -1.59
N GLY A 667 10.00 20.22 -1.32
CA GLY A 667 10.77 21.45 -1.59
C GLY A 667 11.15 21.73 -3.06
N GLY A 668 10.63 20.98 -4.04
CA GLY A 668 11.03 21.05 -5.45
C GLY A 668 11.93 19.88 -5.91
N TRP A 669 12.31 18.97 -5.01
CA TRP A 669 13.07 17.77 -5.36
C TRP A 669 12.18 16.58 -5.72
N MET A 670 12.66 15.80 -6.69
CA MET A 670 12.13 14.51 -7.13
C MET A 670 13.26 13.49 -7.14
N ARG A 671 12.95 12.22 -6.86
CA ARG A 671 13.82 11.07 -7.09
C ARG A 671 13.33 10.35 -8.34
N LEU A 672 14.20 10.22 -9.33
CA LEU A 672 14.03 9.34 -10.48
C LEU A 672 14.59 7.95 -10.12
N GLU A 673 13.82 6.91 -10.42
CA GLU A 673 14.22 5.51 -10.36
C GLU A 673 14.18 4.98 -11.79
N PHE A 674 15.19 4.22 -12.21
CA PHE A 674 15.29 3.74 -13.59
C PHE A 674 14.62 2.38 -13.77
N ALA A 675 14.23 2.07 -15.02
CA ALA A 675 13.90 0.71 -15.40
C ALA A 675 15.10 -0.20 -15.11
N ALA A 676 14.82 -1.36 -14.50
CA ALA A 676 15.80 -2.41 -14.33
C ALA A 676 16.06 -3.09 -15.69
N LEU A 677 17.28 -3.56 -15.92
CA LEU A 677 17.68 -4.23 -17.15
C LEU A 677 18.06 -5.69 -16.86
N SER A 678 17.46 -6.62 -17.61
CA SER A 678 17.84 -8.03 -17.61
C SER A 678 19.11 -8.26 -18.44
N GLY A 679 19.99 -9.11 -17.90
CA GLY A 679 21.09 -9.77 -18.59
C GLY A 679 21.32 -11.15 -17.98
N TYR A 680 22.47 -11.76 -18.25
CA TYR A 680 22.77 -13.13 -17.83
C TYR A 680 24.21 -13.28 -17.34
N VAL A 681 24.38 -14.03 -16.24
CA VAL A 681 25.68 -14.30 -15.62
C VAL A 681 26.00 -15.79 -15.58
N ASP A 682 27.29 -16.12 -15.62
CA ASP A 682 27.81 -17.48 -15.41
C ASP A 682 27.79 -17.88 -13.91
N PRO A 683 28.10 -19.15 -13.55
CA PRO A 683 28.14 -19.60 -12.16
C PRO A 683 29.24 -18.94 -11.31
N GLN A 684 30.16 -18.20 -11.93
CA GLN A 684 31.21 -17.42 -11.27
C GLN A 684 30.76 -15.96 -11.01
N GLY A 685 29.65 -15.54 -11.63
CA GLY A 685 29.05 -14.22 -11.53
C GLY A 685 29.72 -13.18 -12.43
N GLU A 686 30.26 -13.60 -13.58
CA GLU A 686 30.64 -12.72 -14.69
C GLU A 686 29.50 -12.63 -15.72
N TRP A 687 29.36 -11.48 -16.39
CA TRP A 687 28.33 -11.29 -17.42
C TRP A 687 28.64 -12.07 -18.70
N VAL A 688 27.77 -13.01 -19.06
CA VAL A 688 27.78 -13.69 -20.37
C VAL A 688 27.03 -12.87 -21.42
N ILE A 689 25.92 -12.25 -21.00
CA ILE A 689 25.17 -11.26 -21.79
C ILE A 689 24.95 -10.05 -20.86
N PRO A 690 25.40 -8.84 -21.22
CA PRO A 690 25.29 -7.67 -20.35
C PRO A 690 23.81 -7.26 -20.12
N PRO A 691 23.50 -6.48 -19.07
CA PRO A 691 22.14 -6.03 -18.80
C PRO A 691 21.68 -5.02 -19.86
N MET A 692 20.87 -5.50 -20.81
CA MET A 692 20.47 -4.74 -22.01
C MET A 692 18.99 -4.90 -22.42
N PHE A 693 18.28 -5.89 -21.87
CA PHE A 693 16.86 -6.12 -22.15
C PHE A 693 15.99 -5.48 -21.07
N SER A 694 14.79 -4.97 -21.40
CA SER A 694 13.88 -4.40 -20.39
C SER A 694 13.24 -5.50 -19.51
N SER A 695 13.07 -6.69 -20.07
CA SER A 695 12.78 -7.93 -19.35
C SER A 695 13.37 -9.11 -20.13
N ALA A 696 13.60 -10.24 -19.47
CA ALA A 696 14.03 -11.48 -20.11
C ALA A 696 13.78 -12.66 -19.17
N GLU A 697 13.70 -13.88 -19.69
CA GLU A 697 13.40 -15.11 -18.94
C GLU A 697 14.63 -15.99 -18.73
N GLN A 698 14.51 -17.05 -17.92
CA GLN A 698 15.59 -18.04 -17.81
C GLN A 698 15.78 -18.80 -19.14
N PHE A 699 17.01 -19.25 -19.41
CA PHE A 699 17.30 -20.04 -20.61
C PHE A 699 16.67 -21.43 -20.53
N VAL A 700 16.01 -21.84 -21.62
CA VAL A 700 15.47 -23.19 -21.79
C VAL A 700 16.61 -24.11 -22.22
N ALA A 701 17.03 -25.00 -21.31
CA ALA A 701 18.10 -25.96 -21.55
C ALA A 701 17.73 -26.97 -22.65
N GLY A 702 18.58 -27.13 -23.67
CA GLY A 702 18.36 -28.02 -24.81
C GLY A 702 18.34 -27.27 -26.15
N PRO A 703 17.38 -26.36 -26.40
CA PRO A 703 17.47 -25.40 -27.50
C PRO A 703 18.43 -24.24 -27.19
N ASP A 704 18.77 -24.04 -25.92
CA ASP A 704 19.66 -23.00 -25.39
C ASP A 704 19.28 -21.58 -25.84
N VAL A 705 17.96 -21.31 -25.78
CA VAL A 705 17.36 -20.00 -26.02
C VAL A 705 16.64 -19.44 -24.79
N ALA A 706 16.52 -18.12 -24.72
CA ALA A 706 15.64 -17.42 -23.78
C ALA A 706 14.71 -16.46 -24.54
N ARG A 707 13.59 -16.10 -23.91
CA ARG A 707 12.70 -15.02 -24.38
C ARG A 707 13.16 -13.70 -23.75
N ALA A 708 13.33 -12.66 -24.56
CA ALA A 708 13.87 -11.37 -24.13
C ALA A 708 13.15 -10.18 -24.81
N TYR A 709 12.90 -9.13 -24.05
CA TYR A 709 12.17 -7.94 -24.53
C TYR A 709 13.16 -6.82 -24.90
N ALA A 710 13.10 -6.38 -26.15
CA ALA A 710 13.89 -5.29 -26.71
C ALA A 710 13.04 -4.47 -27.71
N ASP A 711 13.28 -3.17 -27.78
CA ASP A 711 12.71 -2.26 -28.79
C ASP A 711 11.17 -2.33 -28.95
N GLY A 712 10.45 -2.60 -27.84
CA GLY A 712 8.99 -2.73 -27.85
C GLY A 712 8.47 -4.09 -28.32
N SER A 713 9.30 -5.14 -28.32
CA SER A 713 9.00 -6.45 -28.92
C SER A 713 9.70 -7.62 -28.22
N VAL A 714 9.16 -8.83 -28.43
CA VAL A 714 9.54 -10.07 -27.74
C VAL A 714 10.36 -10.97 -28.67
N HIS A 715 11.67 -11.04 -28.44
CA HIS A 715 12.63 -11.81 -29.23
C HIS A 715 12.94 -13.15 -28.58
N LEU A 716 13.31 -14.15 -29.38
CA LEU A 716 14.04 -15.32 -28.87
C LEU A 716 15.54 -15.11 -29.12
N ILE A 717 16.36 -15.22 -28.07
CA ILE A 717 17.81 -14.99 -28.09
C ILE A 717 18.60 -16.25 -27.77
N ASP A 718 19.82 -16.36 -28.30
CA ASP A 718 20.78 -17.40 -27.92
C ASP A 718 21.68 -17.00 -26.74
N LEU A 719 22.52 -17.94 -26.26
CA LEU A 719 23.53 -17.73 -25.23
C LEU A 719 24.62 -16.68 -25.57
N GLN A 720 24.55 -16.00 -26.71
CA GLN A 720 25.39 -14.84 -27.05
C GLN A 720 24.55 -13.54 -27.15
N GLY A 721 23.28 -13.57 -26.75
CA GLY A 721 22.35 -12.44 -26.79
C GLY A 721 21.84 -12.09 -28.19
N ARG A 722 22.06 -12.95 -29.19
CA ARG A 722 21.65 -12.69 -30.58
C ARG A 722 20.23 -13.19 -30.80
N THR A 723 19.38 -12.36 -31.43
CA THR A 723 18.04 -12.78 -31.88
C THR A 723 18.14 -13.93 -32.88
N VAL A 724 17.61 -15.10 -32.50
CA VAL A 724 17.46 -16.29 -33.37
C VAL A 724 16.07 -16.39 -33.99
N PHE A 725 15.07 -15.69 -33.43
CA PHE A 725 13.75 -15.52 -34.04
C PHE A 725 13.21 -14.11 -33.78
N ASP A 726 12.95 -13.37 -34.86
CA ASP A 726 12.28 -12.07 -34.85
C ASP A 726 10.75 -12.27 -34.83
N PRO A 727 10.01 -11.70 -33.86
CA PRO A 727 8.55 -11.79 -33.78
C PRO A 727 7.80 -11.14 -34.94
N GLN A 728 8.41 -10.21 -35.68
CA GLN A 728 7.77 -9.32 -36.66
C GLN A 728 6.54 -8.58 -36.08
N GLY A 729 6.60 -8.25 -34.78
CA GLY A 729 5.52 -7.57 -34.05
C GLY A 729 4.39 -8.47 -33.52
N MET A 730 4.44 -9.79 -33.76
CA MET A 730 3.51 -10.77 -33.16
C MET A 730 3.98 -11.18 -31.75
N HIS A 731 3.04 -11.57 -30.87
CA HIS A 731 3.41 -12.11 -29.56
C HIS A 731 4.02 -13.52 -29.70
N VAL A 732 5.11 -13.80 -28.98
CA VAL A 732 5.82 -15.09 -28.99
C VAL A 732 5.68 -15.80 -27.63
N GLY A 733 5.17 -17.02 -27.69
CA GLY A 733 4.93 -17.90 -26.55
C GLY A 733 6.19 -18.54 -25.98
N ASP A 734 5.97 -19.35 -24.95
CA ASP A 734 7.04 -20.06 -24.24
C ASP A 734 7.68 -21.12 -25.16
N VAL A 735 8.99 -21.35 -25.01
CA VAL A 735 9.74 -22.32 -25.80
C VAL A 735 9.88 -23.63 -25.00
N SER A 736 9.57 -24.76 -25.62
CA SER A 736 9.74 -26.09 -25.01
C SER A 736 11.19 -26.61 -25.13
N PRO A 737 11.59 -27.62 -24.31
CA PRO A 737 12.92 -28.23 -24.40
C PRO A 737 13.25 -28.94 -25.73
N ASP A 738 12.24 -29.23 -26.57
CA ASP A 738 12.40 -29.72 -27.94
C ASP A 738 12.39 -28.59 -29.01
N GLY A 739 12.36 -27.33 -28.57
CA GLY A 739 12.44 -26.14 -29.43
C GLY A 739 11.14 -25.78 -30.14
N LEU A 740 9.98 -26.26 -29.69
CA LEU A 740 8.68 -25.82 -30.16
C LEU A 740 8.24 -24.55 -29.42
N PHE A 741 7.54 -23.67 -30.12
CA PHE A 741 6.96 -22.45 -29.55
C PHE A 741 5.70 -22.04 -30.33
N TYR A 742 4.92 -21.11 -29.77
CA TYR A 742 3.75 -20.54 -30.45
C TYR A 742 3.96 -19.05 -30.76
N GLN A 743 3.26 -18.56 -31.79
CA GLN A 743 3.24 -17.15 -32.18
C GLN A 743 1.78 -16.74 -32.45
N HIS A 744 1.29 -15.70 -31.78
CA HIS A 744 -0.08 -15.21 -31.97
C HIS A 744 -0.11 -14.07 -33.00
N ASP A 745 -0.75 -14.31 -34.15
CA ASP A 745 -1.16 -13.26 -35.07
C ASP A 745 -2.56 -12.76 -34.65
N THR A 746 -2.57 -11.68 -33.88
CA THR A 746 -3.80 -11.01 -33.42
C THR A 746 -4.54 -10.26 -34.51
N ALA A 747 -3.92 -10.01 -35.68
CA ALA A 747 -4.55 -9.36 -36.83
C ALA A 747 -5.28 -10.37 -37.73
N ALA A 748 -4.71 -11.55 -37.94
CA ALA A 748 -5.37 -12.67 -38.61
C ALA A 748 -6.31 -13.46 -37.69
N GLY A 749 -6.16 -13.32 -36.37
CA GLY A 749 -6.89 -14.11 -35.37
C GLY A 749 -6.42 -15.58 -35.35
N LEU A 750 -5.12 -15.80 -35.51
CA LEU A 750 -4.49 -17.13 -35.59
C LEU A 750 -3.42 -17.33 -34.52
N THR A 751 -3.23 -18.58 -34.13
CA THR A 751 -2.05 -19.03 -33.38
C THR A 751 -1.25 -20.01 -34.23
N HIS A 752 0.00 -19.66 -34.53
CA HIS A 752 0.94 -20.46 -35.30
C HIS A 752 1.80 -21.29 -34.35
N VAL A 753 1.91 -22.60 -34.57
CA VAL A 753 2.86 -23.45 -33.84
C VAL A 753 4.09 -23.68 -34.71
N ARG A 754 5.27 -23.38 -34.17
CA ARG A 754 6.57 -23.36 -34.86
C ARG A 754 7.58 -24.25 -34.14
N ALA A 755 8.68 -24.55 -34.84
CA ALA A 755 9.91 -25.08 -34.26
C ALA A 755 11.07 -24.14 -34.57
N LEU A 756 12.06 -24.07 -33.69
CA LEU A 756 13.29 -23.32 -33.93
C LEU A 756 14.01 -23.86 -35.19
N GLY A 757 14.45 -22.94 -36.05
CA GLY A 757 15.07 -23.25 -37.33
C GLY A 757 14.10 -23.60 -38.48
N GLU A 758 12.80 -23.80 -38.23
CA GLU A 758 11.81 -24.02 -39.29
C GLU A 758 11.26 -22.68 -39.83
N PRO A 759 11.36 -22.40 -41.15
CA PRO A 759 10.98 -21.10 -41.71
C PRO A 759 9.46 -20.88 -41.83
N GLN A 760 8.65 -21.90 -41.53
CA GLN A 760 7.19 -21.89 -41.66
C GLN A 760 6.55 -22.53 -40.42
N PRO A 761 5.31 -22.16 -40.03
CA PRO A 761 4.58 -22.89 -38.99
C PRO A 761 4.35 -24.35 -39.38
N ARG A 762 4.48 -25.27 -38.40
CA ARG A 762 4.11 -26.69 -38.58
C ARG A 762 2.60 -26.85 -38.80
N PHE A 763 1.82 -26.04 -38.10
CA PHE A 763 0.38 -25.89 -38.27
C PHE A 763 -0.08 -24.54 -37.69
N SER A 764 -1.36 -24.22 -37.85
CA SER A 764 -1.96 -23.01 -37.29
C SER A 764 -3.41 -23.27 -36.90
N LEU A 765 -3.86 -22.62 -35.84
CA LEU A 765 -5.19 -22.81 -35.26
C LEU A 765 -5.92 -21.46 -35.16
N PRO A 766 -7.26 -21.43 -35.31
CA PRO A 766 -8.04 -20.21 -35.16
C PRO A 766 -8.13 -19.79 -33.69
N GLY A 767 -8.12 -18.49 -33.45
CA GLY A 767 -8.19 -17.89 -32.13
C GLY A 767 -6.82 -17.47 -31.57
N THR A 768 -6.86 -16.44 -30.72
CA THR A 768 -5.72 -15.87 -29.99
C THR A 768 -5.73 -16.29 -28.50
N ARG A 769 -6.38 -17.42 -28.20
CA ARG A 769 -6.50 -17.97 -26.84
C ARG A 769 -5.30 -18.85 -26.48
N TYR A 770 -5.19 -19.13 -25.19
CA TYR A 770 -4.07 -19.80 -24.52
C TYR A 770 -3.56 -21.05 -25.26
N GLY A 771 -2.25 -21.12 -25.42
CA GLY A 771 -1.52 -22.24 -26.01
C GLY A 771 -0.42 -22.73 -25.05
N ALA A 772 -0.29 -24.04 -24.86
CA ALA A 772 0.72 -24.63 -23.98
C ALA A 772 1.36 -25.86 -24.63
N ILE A 773 2.68 -26.02 -24.51
CA ILE A 773 3.42 -27.12 -25.15
C ILE A 773 3.88 -28.12 -24.09
N LEU A 774 3.10 -29.18 -23.93
CA LEU A 774 3.28 -30.22 -22.93
C LEU A 774 3.84 -31.49 -23.58
N ASP A 775 5.12 -31.82 -23.40
CA ASP A 775 5.64 -33.18 -23.68
C ASP A 775 5.36 -33.64 -25.15
N GLU A 776 5.81 -32.82 -26.11
CA GLU A 776 5.52 -32.86 -27.57
C GLU A 776 4.05 -32.62 -27.99
N LEU A 777 3.15 -32.23 -27.08
CA LEU A 777 1.74 -31.95 -27.38
C LEU A 777 1.41 -30.47 -27.25
N TYR A 778 0.69 -29.90 -28.22
CA TYR A 778 0.11 -28.56 -28.09
C TYR A 778 -1.29 -28.66 -27.49
N VAL A 779 -1.53 -27.90 -26.42
CA VAL A 779 -2.83 -27.76 -25.77
C VAL A 779 -3.37 -26.36 -26.05
N HIS A 780 -4.66 -26.28 -26.37
CA HIS A 780 -5.36 -25.06 -26.76
C HIS A 780 -6.64 -24.88 -25.95
N ASP A 781 -6.89 -23.70 -25.40
CA ASP A 781 -8.18 -23.35 -24.80
C ASP A 781 -9.08 -22.67 -25.87
N ASP A 782 -10.16 -23.33 -26.29
CA ASP A 782 -11.14 -22.77 -27.23
C ASP A 782 -12.40 -22.23 -26.49
N GLU A 783 -13.59 -22.23 -27.12
CA GLU A 783 -14.84 -21.80 -26.48
C GLU A 783 -15.65 -22.96 -25.86
N ASP A 784 -15.36 -24.21 -26.28
CA ASP A 784 -15.99 -25.44 -25.79
C ASP A 784 -15.16 -26.14 -24.70
N GLY A 785 -13.86 -25.81 -24.58
CA GLY A 785 -12.98 -26.25 -23.48
C GLY A 785 -11.51 -26.29 -23.88
N SER A 786 -10.71 -27.13 -23.22
CA SER A 786 -9.33 -27.40 -23.66
C SER A 786 -9.29 -28.56 -24.68
N ALA A 787 -8.41 -28.44 -25.67
CA ALA A 787 -8.16 -29.42 -26.72
C ALA A 787 -6.67 -29.77 -26.80
N ILE A 788 -6.34 -31.01 -27.17
CA ILE A 788 -4.96 -31.54 -27.22
C ILE A 788 -4.64 -31.91 -28.67
N TYR A 789 -3.44 -31.57 -29.14
CA TYR A 789 -2.91 -31.81 -30.47
C TYR A 789 -1.50 -32.43 -30.38
N ASP A 790 -1.10 -33.27 -31.34
CA ASP A 790 0.30 -33.70 -31.46
C ASP A 790 1.19 -32.62 -32.14
N ALA A 791 2.51 -32.80 -32.08
CA ALA A 791 3.52 -31.94 -32.74
C ALA A 791 3.38 -31.80 -34.27
N ARG A 792 2.36 -32.43 -34.90
CA ARG A 792 2.00 -32.32 -36.32
C ARG A 792 0.61 -31.70 -36.54
N GLY A 793 0.00 -31.14 -35.49
CA GLY A 793 -1.29 -30.46 -35.55
C GLY A 793 -2.50 -31.39 -35.58
N LYS A 794 -2.33 -32.70 -35.35
CA LYS A 794 -3.46 -33.63 -35.30
C LYS A 794 -4.11 -33.59 -33.93
N ARG A 795 -5.38 -33.16 -33.87
CA ARG A 795 -6.18 -33.15 -32.64
C ARG A 795 -6.37 -34.57 -32.09
N LEU A 796 -5.98 -34.77 -30.83
CA LEU A 796 -6.07 -36.00 -30.05
C LEU A 796 -7.26 -35.99 -29.08
N ALA A 797 -7.64 -34.81 -28.55
CA ALA A 797 -8.77 -34.60 -27.64
C ALA A 797 -9.37 -33.18 -27.83
N ALA A 798 -10.60 -32.96 -27.37
CA ALA A 798 -11.32 -31.68 -27.41
C ALA A 798 -12.40 -31.64 -26.31
N GLY A 799 -12.87 -30.45 -25.94
CA GLY A 799 -13.97 -30.27 -24.98
C GLY A 799 -13.65 -30.72 -23.56
N LEU A 800 -12.38 -30.58 -23.13
CA LEU A 800 -11.97 -30.92 -21.77
C LEU A 800 -12.39 -29.78 -20.81
N PRO A 801 -13.13 -30.08 -19.72
CA PRO A 801 -13.72 -29.05 -18.87
C PRO A 801 -12.71 -28.50 -17.85
N GLY A 802 -11.88 -27.56 -18.30
CA GLY A 802 -10.92 -26.80 -17.48
C GLY A 802 -9.45 -27.07 -17.82
N ARG A 803 -8.55 -26.33 -17.17
CA ARG A 803 -7.12 -26.28 -17.52
C ARG A 803 -6.32 -27.50 -17.05
N MET A 804 -5.20 -27.77 -17.73
CA MET A 804 -4.30 -28.89 -17.44
C MET A 804 -2.90 -28.46 -16.97
N SER A 805 -2.22 -29.34 -16.22
CA SER A 805 -0.77 -29.29 -15.94
C SER A 805 0.06 -29.91 -17.07
N THR A 806 1.39 -29.86 -16.94
CA THR A 806 2.32 -30.74 -17.68
C THR A 806 1.87 -32.20 -17.66
N PHE A 807 2.18 -32.93 -18.74
CA PHE A 807 2.29 -34.37 -18.66
C PHE A 807 3.54 -34.77 -17.88
N ALA A 808 3.38 -35.66 -16.92
CA ALA A 808 4.44 -36.38 -16.22
C ALA A 808 4.07 -37.87 -16.20
N GLU A 809 5.00 -38.75 -16.59
CA GLU A 809 4.75 -40.20 -16.66
C GLU A 809 3.48 -40.57 -17.46
N GLY A 810 3.24 -39.84 -18.57
CA GLY A 810 2.09 -40.02 -19.45
C GLY A 810 0.74 -39.50 -18.94
N ARG A 811 0.72 -38.81 -17.78
CA ARG A 811 -0.49 -38.29 -17.12
C ARG A 811 -0.38 -36.79 -16.86
N ALA A 812 -1.46 -36.03 -17.04
CA ALA A 812 -1.57 -34.64 -16.61
C ALA A 812 -2.68 -34.49 -15.54
N LEU A 813 -2.61 -33.47 -14.71
CA LEU A 813 -3.73 -33.01 -13.89
C LEU A 813 -4.67 -32.18 -14.76
N LEU A 814 -5.96 -32.50 -14.75
CA LEU A 814 -7.04 -31.67 -15.24
C LEU A 814 -7.79 -31.09 -14.03
N ARG A 815 -7.85 -29.76 -13.93
CA ARG A 815 -8.73 -29.07 -12.96
C ARG A 815 -10.10 -28.91 -13.59
N ALA A 816 -11.15 -29.19 -12.81
CA ALA A 816 -12.53 -29.03 -13.24
C ALA A 816 -12.93 -27.56 -13.51
N ALA A 817 -14.07 -27.39 -14.19
CA ALA A 817 -14.64 -26.09 -14.57
C ALA A 817 -14.98 -25.18 -13.37
N GLU A 818 -15.18 -23.88 -13.64
CA GLU A 818 -15.41 -22.86 -12.62
C GLU A 818 -16.53 -23.23 -11.63
N GLY A 819 -16.16 -23.35 -10.35
CA GLY A 819 -17.02 -23.80 -9.26
C GLY A 819 -16.53 -25.11 -8.62
N GLU A 820 -16.02 -26.06 -9.40
CA GLU A 820 -15.43 -27.29 -8.85
C GLU A 820 -13.97 -27.07 -8.41
N LYS A 821 -13.71 -27.24 -7.11
CA LYS A 821 -12.33 -27.25 -6.53
C LYS A 821 -11.71 -28.64 -6.58
N LEU A 822 -11.84 -29.35 -7.70
CA LEU A 822 -11.41 -30.75 -7.84
C LEU A 822 -10.46 -30.97 -9.02
N PHE A 823 -9.43 -31.76 -8.77
CA PHE A 823 -8.41 -32.21 -9.71
C PHE A 823 -8.60 -33.69 -10.08
N ARG A 824 -8.32 -34.04 -11.34
CA ARG A 824 -8.48 -35.38 -11.91
C ARG A 824 -7.29 -35.69 -12.82
N TYR A 825 -6.66 -36.86 -12.71
CA TYR A 825 -5.58 -37.22 -13.65
C TYR A 825 -6.15 -37.70 -15.00
N VAL A 826 -5.56 -37.25 -16.12
CA VAL A 826 -5.92 -37.61 -17.50
C VAL A 826 -4.70 -38.08 -18.31
N ASP A 827 -4.93 -38.91 -19.33
CA ASP A 827 -3.91 -39.39 -20.28
C ASP A 827 -3.68 -38.41 -21.45
N ARG A 828 -2.67 -38.69 -22.30
CA ARG A 828 -2.39 -37.94 -23.55
C ARG A 828 -3.55 -37.92 -24.59
N ARG A 829 -4.73 -38.45 -24.26
CA ARG A 829 -5.98 -38.40 -25.05
C ARG A 829 -7.14 -37.78 -24.25
N GLY A 830 -6.86 -37.10 -23.14
CA GLY A 830 -7.86 -36.45 -22.27
C GLY A 830 -8.74 -37.43 -21.48
N ARG A 831 -8.44 -38.74 -21.48
CA ARG A 831 -9.24 -39.75 -20.79
C ARG A 831 -8.76 -39.89 -19.36
N ARG A 832 -9.69 -40.04 -18.42
CA ARG A 832 -9.39 -40.22 -16.99
C ARG A 832 -8.40 -41.37 -16.75
N ALA A 833 -7.22 -41.03 -16.22
CA ALA A 833 -6.12 -41.97 -15.98
C ALA A 833 -6.20 -42.67 -14.62
N LEU A 834 -6.73 -42.00 -13.59
CA LEU A 834 -6.87 -42.55 -12.22
C LEU A 834 -8.30 -42.39 -11.67
N ARG A 835 -8.68 -43.30 -10.77
CA ARG A 835 -9.92 -43.19 -9.96
C ARG A 835 -9.64 -42.30 -8.74
N GLY A 836 -10.58 -41.42 -8.40
CA GLY A 836 -10.41 -40.37 -7.39
C GLY A 836 -10.50 -38.96 -8.01
N ASP A 837 -11.19 -38.07 -7.31
CA ASP A 837 -11.29 -36.64 -7.55
C ASP A 837 -10.71 -35.97 -6.29
N PHE A 838 -9.74 -35.07 -6.45
CA PHE A 838 -8.91 -34.61 -5.32
C PHE A 838 -9.04 -33.10 -5.10
N ILE A 839 -9.03 -32.66 -3.83
CA ILE A 839 -9.08 -31.23 -3.46
C ILE A 839 -7.72 -30.56 -3.71
N TYR A 840 -6.63 -31.33 -3.61
CA TYR A 840 -5.28 -30.96 -4.03
C TYR A 840 -4.57 -32.20 -4.60
N ALA A 841 -3.70 -32.03 -5.59
CA ALA A 841 -2.95 -33.12 -6.21
C ALA A 841 -1.68 -32.58 -6.90
N THR A 842 -0.55 -33.27 -6.76
CA THR A 842 0.70 -32.96 -7.47
C THR A 842 0.80 -33.67 -8.83
N VAL A 843 1.65 -33.17 -9.72
CA VAL A 843 2.14 -33.98 -10.85
C VAL A 843 2.89 -35.23 -10.37
N PHE A 844 2.92 -36.28 -11.20
CA PHE A 844 3.64 -37.53 -10.90
C PHE A 844 5.17 -37.34 -10.95
N HIS A 845 5.88 -38.06 -10.07
CA HIS A 845 7.34 -38.21 -10.12
C HIS A 845 7.76 -39.53 -9.45
N ALA A 846 8.62 -40.31 -10.12
CA ALA A 846 9.06 -41.64 -9.70
C ALA A 846 7.91 -42.62 -9.39
N GLY A 847 6.81 -42.56 -10.13
CA GLY A 847 5.65 -43.44 -9.91
C GLY A 847 4.85 -43.13 -8.64
N ARG A 848 4.94 -41.88 -8.15
CA ARG A 848 4.22 -41.36 -6.97
C ARG A 848 3.64 -39.97 -7.22
N ALA A 849 2.60 -39.62 -6.47
CA ALA A 849 2.09 -38.26 -6.33
C ALA A 849 1.55 -38.02 -4.90
N VAL A 850 1.45 -36.77 -4.47
CA VAL A 850 0.77 -36.37 -3.23
C VAL A 850 -0.61 -35.84 -3.58
N VAL A 851 -1.64 -36.28 -2.85
CA VAL A 851 -3.02 -35.84 -3.02
C VAL A 851 -3.69 -35.53 -1.68
N MET A 852 -4.79 -34.77 -1.73
CA MET A 852 -5.67 -34.48 -0.60
C MET A 852 -7.13 -34.65 -1.03
N ASP A 853 -7.93 -35.24 -0.16
CA ASP A 853 -9.38 -35.34 -0.30
C ASP A 853 -10.04 -35.10 1.08
N THR A 854 -11.27 -35.58 1.30
CA THR A 854 -11.98 -35.41 2.58
C THR A 854 -11.28 -36.06 3.77
N ASP A 855 -10.42 -37.04 3.50
CA ASP A 855 -9.81 -37.88 4.52
C ASP A 855 -8.37 -37.43 4.85
N GLY A 856 -7.94 -36.29 4.29
CA GLY A 856 -6.65 -35.64 4.53
C GLY A 856 -5.60 -35.85 3.44
N TYR A 857 -4.34 -35.53 3.76
CA TYR A 857 -3.19 -35.68 2.85
C TYR A 857 -2.68 -37.13 2.81
N ARG A 858 -2.43 -37.65 1.60
CA ARG A 858 -1.89 -38.99 1.36
C ARG A 858 -1.02 -39.06 0.10
N MET A 859 0.00 -39.92 0.12
CA MET A 859 0.79 -40.24 -1.08
C MET A 859 0.15 -41.42 -1.80
N ILE A 860 0.13 -41.40 -3.13
CA ILE A 860 -0.44 -42.45 -3.99
C ILE A 860 0.57 -43.05 -4.97
N ASP A 861 0.34 -44.30 -5.36
CA ASP A 861 1.06 -45.01 -6.43
C ASP A 861 0.51 -44.68 -7.84
N GLY A 862 1.16 -45.22 -8.88
CA GLY A 862 0.76 -45.05 -10.29
C GLY A 862 -0.59 -45.66 -10.69
N ASP A 863 -1.25 -46.43 -9.82
CA ASP A 863 -2.62 -46.95 -9.97
C ASP A 863 -3.64 -46.16 -9.10
N GLY A 864 -3.17 -45.20 -8.28
CA GLY A 864 -3.98 -44.39 -7.37
C GLY A 864 -4.21 -45.01 -5.98
N ARG A 865 -3.49 -46.06 -5.59
CA ARG A 865 -3.55 -46.63 -4.22
C ARG A 865 -2.73 -45.79 -3.26
N THR A 866 -3.22 -45.61 -2.03
CA THR A 866 -2.45 -44.96 -0.97
C THR A 866 -1.23 -45.80 -0.57
N VAL A 867 -0.08 -45.14 -0.45
CA VAL A 867 1.19 -45.71 0.02
C VAL A 867 1.38 -45.40 1.51
N VAL A 868 1.28 -44.11 1.85
CA VAL A 868 1.36 -43.57 3.21
C VAL A 868 0.34 -42.43 3.37
N ARG A 869 -0.18 -42.24 4.59
CA ARG A 869 -0.99 -41.08 4.98
C ARG A 869 -0.58 -40.59 6.36
N VAL A 870 -0.97 -39.36 6.67
CA VAL A 870 -0.89 -38.83 8.04
C VAL A 870 -2.02 -39.42 8.89
N GLY A 871 -1.74 -39.62 10.18
CA GLY A 871 -2.71 -39.97 11.21
C GLY A 871 -2.38 -39.27 12.53
N SER A 872 -3.21 -39.50 13.54
CA SER A 872 -2.98 -39.02 14.91
C SER A 872 -3.05 -40.22 15.87
N GLU A 873 -2.03 -40.43 16.67
CA GLU A 873 -2.04 -41.38 17.79
C GLU A 873 -1.72 -40.59 19.07
N CYS A 874 -2.62 -40.69 20.07
CA CYS A 874 -2.45 -40.04 21.37
C CYS A 874 -2.10 -38.55 21.31
N GLY A 875 -2.71 -37.82 20.36
CA GLY A 875 -2.54 -36.37 20.19
C GLY A 875 -1.24 -35.95 19.50
N ARG A 876 -0.45 -36.90 18.97
CA ARG A 876 0.75 -36.64 18.16
C ARG A 876 0.54 -37.10 16.72
N GLU A 877 1.12 -36.36 15.78
CA GLU A 877 1.05 -36.67 14.35
C GLU A 877 1.97 -37.87 14.01
N VAL A 878 1.42 -38.85 13.29
CA VAL A 878 2.11 -40.10 12.92
C VAL A 878 1.97 -40.37 11.42
N LEU A 879 2.91 -41.15 10.88
CA LEU A 879 2.79 -41.71 9.53
C LEU A 879 2.32 -43.16 9.61
N VAL A 880 1.31 -43.50 8.82
CA VAL A 880 0.76 -44.86 8.73
C VAL A 880 0.68 -45.33 7.27
N ASP A 881 1.01 -46.59 7.04
CA ASP A 881 0.99 -47.21 5.71
C ASP A 881 -0.44 -47.58 5.24
N ALA A 882 -0.51 -48.19 4.05
CA ALA A 882 -1.75 -48.71 3.46
C ALA A 882 -2.50 -49.77 4.31
N THR A 883 -1.83 -50.41 5.28
CA THR A 883 -2.43 -51.38 6.22
C THR A 883 -2.91 -50.73 7.52
N GLY A 884 -2.54 -49.47 7.76
CA GLY A 884 -2.72 -48.79 9.05
C GLY A 884 -1.58 -49.04 10.05
N THR A 885 -0.44 -49.62 9.61
CA THR A 885 0.73 -49.82 10.46
C THR A 885 1.54 -48.53 10.53
N ARG A 886 1.91 -48.08 11.74
CA ARG A 886 2.72 -46.88 11.95
C ARG A 886 4.14 -47.06 11.42
N THR A 887 4.55 -46.20 10.49
CA THR A 887 5.90 -46.15 9.92
C THR A 887 6.80 -45.12 10.60
N TRP A 888 6.22 -44.07 11.21
CA TRP A 888 6.96 -43.08 12.00
C TRP A 888 6.08 -42.42 13.08
N PRO A 889 6.61 -42.16 14.29
CA PRO A 889 7.90 -42.65 14.81
C PRO A 889 7.81 -44.15 15.12
N GLU A 890 8.92 -44.89 15.07
CA GLU A 890 8.93 -46.34 15.34
C GLU A 890 8.32 -46.66 16.72
N ARG A 891 8.65 -45.84 17.72
CA ARG A 891 8.10 -45.89 19.08
C ARG A 891 7.44 -44.56 19.40
N LEU A 892 6.18 -44.62 19.84
CA LEU A 892 5.54 -43.54 20.58
C LEU A 892 5.78 -43.78 22.08
N GLU A 893 5.92 -42.71 22.85
CA GLU A 893 5.92 -42.77 24.31
C GLU A 893 4.52 -43.21 24.81
N ALA A 894 4.45 -43.76 26.02
CA ALA A 894 3.17 -44.20 26.59
C ALA A 894 2.20 -43.02 26.70
N CYS A 895 0.99 -43.21 26.17
CA CYS A 895 -0.04 -42.19 26.16
C CYS A 895 -0.46 -41.85 27.60
N VAL A 896 -0.30 -40.60 28.00
CA VAL A 896 -0.76 -40.08 29.29
C VAL A 896 -2.25 -39.78 29.16
N GLU A 897 -3.07 -40.35 30.06
CA GLU A 897 -4.52 -40.10 30.16
C GLU A 897 -4.86 -38.71 30.74
#